data_AF-A0A4Y7QFK5-F1
#
_entry.id   AF-A0A4Y7QFK5-F1
#
_cell.length_a   1.000
_cell.length_b   1.000
_cell.length_c   1.000
_cell.angle_alpha   90.00
_cell.angle_beta   90.00
_cell.angle_gamma   90.00
#
_symmetry.space_group_name_H-M   'P 1'
#
loop_
_entity.id
_entity.type
_entity.pdbx_description
1 polymer ?
#
loop_
_entity_poly.entity_id
_entity_poly.type
_entity_poly.pdbx_seq_one_letter_code
_entity_poly.pdbx_strand_id
1 'polypeptide(L)'
;MHPLPVTLLLLLSALAGAENVTDFAPQTNLGCPADPLIRVFTPQNQSLHPQEAAYISQRSAGPVLDSWRTWLGNGSAIGYNLTELEPHLPKIGIGLSGGGYRAAQYGAGVLQALDARNSTAVQIGTGGMLQVASYLSGLSGGSWLTGSLYFNDWPTIPDMVFGNGVNHSGWILDLALATPGGDDIFSSSNQHFFGSLLWSVEAKANKSIYTSLTDPWARMISFHFLNGTTRDNFFTNNSAHGAGQLWSNIPNLPAFQQHAAPFPLVVANSRPVGSNLTTALAPEPIVYEITPLEFGSWDPNLSAMMNMTYVGTNLVNGKPPNGTACITGFDQAGFMMGTSASLFNQILDTARNKISGFSSSDGKALLQMLSRLLQSFRTRADDVANWPNPFQSIKPDTFEDSNSGWLELIDGSSNLENVPLGTLFVKARGLDVIVGVDASADDPTNAWPNGTSPIFSQQRITSLLNTSHQGFPPIPSSSAEFLSTGVNQRPTFFGCNPTQTPPEYPLFIYLPNSPPATGDAPVTNTGTFKLSYTQKFTTLFLSQAFQSASSGFNINATGPDPGFGKCLQCAAIDRARLKFTPSPPRSPICSDCFDQYCYDPKNPPSAGDIVGRKYGHVDPDPQGLSRVEGFLGKSKVPLIISFLVLALLIAAGVTFL
;
A
#
# COMPACT_ATOMS: atom_id res chain seq x y z
N MET A 1 -31.39 -49.58 17.25
CA MET A 1 -29.92 -49.54 17.37
C MET A 1 -29.45 -48.40 16.49
N HIS A 2 -29.03 -47.28 17.10
CA HIS A 2 -28.58 -46.08 16.39
C HIS A 2 -27.15 -46.27 15.86
N PRO A 3 -26.82 -45.72 14.67
CA PRO A 3 -25.43 -45.56 14.26
C PRO A 3 -24.85 -44.29 14.90
N LEU A 4 -23.66 -44.42 15.47
CA LEU A 4 -22.84 -43.32 15.99
C LEU A 4 -22.25 -42.49 14.82
N PRO A 5 -22.09 -41.17 14.99
CA PRO A 5 -21.50 -40.30 13.98
C PRO A 5 -19.97 -40.36 14.02
N VAL A 6 -19.37 -40.43 12.82
CA VAL A 6 -17.94 -40.22 12.58
C VAL A 6 -17.69 -38.72 12.62
N THR A 7 -17.28 -38.21 13.77
CA THR A 7 -16.73 -36.85 13.93
C THR A 7 -15.65 -36.89 15.00
N LEU A 8 -14.41 -37.20 14.62
CA LEU A 8 -13.21 -36.75 15.32
C LEU A 8 -11.94 -37.09 14.52
N LEU A 9 -11.53 -36.22 13.60
CA LEU A 9 -10.15 -36.16 13.08
C LEU A 9 -10.01 -34.89 12.22
N LEU A 10 -9.83 -33.75 12.89
CA LEU A 10 -9.26 -32.50 12.35
C LEU A 10 -9.07 -31.53 13.53
N LEU A 11 -8.12 -31.84 14.40
CA LEU A 11 -7.55 -30.93 15.39
C LEU A 11 -6.05 -31.26 15.48
N LEU A 12 -5.34 -31.01 14.38
CA LEU A 12 -3.95 -30.57 14.47
C LEU A 12 -4.00 -29.05 14.45
N SER A 13 -4.39 -28.46 15.57
CA SER A 13 -4.00 -27.09 15.88
C SER A 13 -2.48 -27.09 15.92
N ALA A 14 -1.87 -26.34 15.00
CA ALA A 14 -0.47 -26.01 15.05
C ALA A 14 -0.16 -25.51 16.48
N LEU A 15 0.83 -26.13 17.11
CA LEU A 15 1.49 -25.57 18.28
C LEU A 15 2.13 -24.26 17.82
N ALA A 16 1.37 -23.15 17.91
CA ALA A 16 1.93 -21.82 17.86
C ALA A 16 2.84 -21.70 19.09
N GLY A 17 4.15 -21.79 18.87
CA GLY A 17 5.10 -21.25 19.84
C GLY A 17 4.73 -19.79 20.09
N ALA A 18 4.94 -19.29 21.31
CA ALA A 18 4.74 -17.88 21.60
C ALA A 18 5.64 -17.06 20.68
N GLU A 19 5.05 -16.35 19.71
CA GLU A 19 5.80 -15.50 18.78
C GLU A 19 6.59 -14.45 19.56
N ASN A 20 7.84 -14.24 19.18
CA ASN A 20 8.80 -13.35 19.83
C ASN A 20 9.28 -12.27 18.85
N VAL A 21 9.70 -11.11 19.37
CA VAL A 21 10.32 -10.05 18.57
C VAL A 21 11.55 -10.53 17.79
N THR A 22 12.22 -11.58 18.26
CA THR A 22 13.36 -12.21 17.58
C THR A 22 12.98 -13.10 16.39
N ASP A 23 11.70 -13.42 16.20
CA ASP A 23 11.20 -14.17 15.02
C ASP A 23 11.30 -13.34 13.73
N PHE A 24 11.71 -12.08 13.83
CA PHE A 24 12.13 -11.24 12.71
C PHE A 24 13.41 -11.78 12.02
N ALA A 25 14.19 -12.59 12.72
CA ALA A 25 15.41 -13.18 12.19
C ALA A 25 15.08 -14.32 11.21
N PRO A 26 15.71 -14.36 10.01
CA PRO A 26 15.52 -15.46 9.10
C PRO A 26 16.16 -16.75 9.63
N GLN A 27 15.72 -17.88 9.08
CA GLN A 27 16.36 -19.16 9.27
C GLN A 27 17.41 -19.36 8.17
N THR A 28 18.64 -19.69 8.57
CA THR A 28 19.77 -19.87 7.67
C THR A 28 20.31 -21.28 7.74
N ASN A 29 21.15 -21.65 6.77
CA ASN A 29 21.75 -22.98 6.63
C ASN A 29 20.71 -24.10 6.39
N LEU A 30 19.65 -23.80 5.64
CA LEU A 30 18.58 -24.76 5.34
C LEU A 30 18.87 -25.52 4.04
N GLY A 31 18.35 -26.75 3.96
CA GLY A 31 18.36 -27.55 2.74
C GLY A 31 17.63 -26.83 1.60
N CYS A 32 18.27 -26.74 0.45
CA CYS A 32 17.66 -26.18 -0.75
C CYS A 32 16.80 -27.21 -1.48
N PRO A 33 15.65 -26.80 -2.07
CA PRO A 33 14.86 -27.70 -2.90
C PRO A 33 15.64 -28.10 -4.16
N ALA A 34 15.24 -29.23 -4.75
CA ALA A 34 15.81 -29.72 -6.00
C ALA A 34 15.37 -28.86 -7.21
N ASP A 35 14.17 -28.30 -7.14
CA ASP A 35 13.63 -27.44 -8.20
C ASP A 35 14.37 -26.09 -8.26
N PRO A 36 14.54 -25.51 -9.46
CA PRO A 36 15.13 -24.19 -9.60
C PRO A 36 14.37 -23.13 -8.79
N LEU A 37 15.11 -22.31 -8.05
CA LEU A 37 14.54 -21.22 -7.26
C LEU A 37 14.23 -19.97 -8.08
N ILE A 38 14.82 -19.84 -9.27
CA ILE A 38 14.57 -18.73 -10.20
C ILE A 38 13.93 -19.23 -11.49
N ARG A 39 13.00 -18.44 -12.01
CA ARG A 39 12.58 -18.52 -13.41
C ARG A 39 13.12 -17.30 -14.16
N VAL A 40 13.72 -17.54 -15.32
CA VAL A 40 14.20 -16.50 -16.23
C VAL A 40 13.41 -16.61 -17.52
N PHE A 41 12.97 -15.48 -18.04
CA PHE A 41 12.15 -15.41 -19.25
C PHE A 41 12.56 -14.22 -20.13
N THR A 42 11.91 -14.09 -21.28
CA THR A 42 12.02 -12.91 -22.15
C THR A 42 10.75 -12.07 -22.03
N PRO A 43 10.81 -10.76 -22.35
CA PRO A 43 9.61 -9.91 -22.38
C PRO A 43 8.48 -10.42 -23.27
N GLN A 44 8.80 -11.19 -24.31
CA GLN A 44 7.83 -11.75 -25.25
C GLN A 44 7.20 -13.05 -24.75
N ASN A 45 7.94 -13.84 -23.95
CA ASN A 45 7.49 -15.15 -23.46
C ASN A 45 7.15 -15.12 -21.97
N GLN A 46 6.52 -14.04 -21.53
CA GLN A 46 6.11 -13.88 -20.15
C GLN A 46 5.01 -14.87 -19.77
N SER A 47 5.17 -15.50 -18.62
CA SER A 47 4.14 -16.30 -17.97
C SER A 47 4.02 -15.88 -16.51
N LEU A 48 2.80 -15.96 -15.96
CA LEU A 48 2.58 -15.85 -14.53
C LEU A 48 3.15 -17.07 -13.81
N HIS A 49 3.42 -16.94 -12.51
CA HIS A 49 3.66 -18.11 -11.68
C HIS A 49 2.44 -19.06 -11.76
N PRO A 50 2.62 -20.39 -11.85
CA PRO A 50 1.50 -21.33 -11.98
C PRO A 50 0.45 -21.19 -10.86
N GLN A 51 0.89 -20.93 -9.62
CA GLN A 51 -0.04 -20.71 -8.50
C GLN A 51 -0.75 -19.35 -8.56
N GLU A 52 -0.15 -18.30 -9.14
CA GLU A 52 -0.85 -17.03 -9.39
C GLU A 52 -1.95 -17.26 -10.45
N ALA A 53 -1.60 -17.92 -11.56
CA ALA A 53 -2.57 -18.25 -12.61
C ALA A 53 -3.73 -19.11 -12.08
N ALA A 54 -3.42 -20.11 -11.24
CA ALA A 54 -4.43 -20.95 -10.59
C ALA A 54 -5.33 -20.15 -9.64
N TYR A 55 -4.75 -19.30 -8.79
CA TYR A 55 -5.50 -18.45 -7.87
C TYR A 55 -6.47 -17.53 -8.60
N ILE A 56 -5.99 -16.84 -9.63
CA ILE A 56 -6.82 -15.94 -10.44
C ILE A 56 -7.93 -16.72 -11.15
N SER A 57 -7.61 -17.87 -11.75
CA SER A 57 -8.62 -18.70 -12.42
C SER A 57 -9.70 -19.20 -11.46
N GLN A 58 -9.33 -19.66 -10.26
CA GLN A 58 -10.27 -20.16 -9.26
C GLN A 58 -11.14 -19.02 -8.70
N ARG A 59 -10.52 -17.88 -8.40
CA ARG A 59 -11.24 -16.67 -7.95
C ARG A 59 -12.21 -16.15 -9.00
N SER A 60 -11.81 -16.11 -10.28
CA SER A 60 -12.67 -15.72 -11.40
C SER A 60 -13.86 -16.65 -11.61
N ALA A 61 -13.67 -17.97 -11.46
CA ALA A 61 -14.72 -18.95 -11.68
C ALA A 61 -15.74 -19.08 -10.52
N GLY A 62 -15.39 -18.60 -9.31
CA GLY A 62 -16.25 -18.64 -8.14
C GLY A 62 -16.56 -17.24 -7.60
N PRO A 63 -15.87 -16.76 -6.54
CA PRO A 63 -16.25 -15.55 -5.82
C PRO A 63 -16.42 -14.29 -6.68
N VAL A 64 -15.59 -14.08 -7.71
CA VAL A 64 -15.69 -12.89 -8.57
C VAL A 64 -16.94 -12.94 -9.45
N LEU A 65 -17.29 -14.10 -10.00
CA LEU A 65 -18.51 -14.26 -10.80
C LEU A 65 -19.76 -13.95 -9.95
N ASP A 66 -19.84 -14.49 -8.74
CA ASP A 66 -20.94 -14.22 -7.82
C ASP A 66 -20.98 -12.75 -7.38
N SER A 67 -19.81 -12.12 -7.27
CA SER A 67 -19.69 -10.70 -6.95
C SER A 67 -20.18 -9.81 -8.09
N TRP A 68 -19.91 -10.16 -9.36
CA TRP A 68 -20.47 -9.46 -10.52
C TRP A 68 -22.00 -9.54 -10.54
N ARG A 69 -22.57 -10.73 -10.29
CA ARG A 69 -24.03 -10.94 -10.19
C ARG A 69 -24.64 -10.16 -9.04
N THR A 70 -23.97 -10.11 -7.90
CA THR A 70 -24.43 -9.35 -6.72
C THR A 70 -24.40 -7.85 -7.00
N TRP A 71 -23.32 -7.36 -7.61
CA TRP A 71 -23.12 -5.92 -7.84
C TRP A 71 -23.99 -5.36 -8.96
N LEU A 72 -24.13 -6.09 -10.08
CA LEU A 72 -24.88 -5.63 -11.26
C LEU A 72 -26.31 -6.18 -11.36
N GLY A 73 -26.69 -7.13 -10.50
CA GLY A 73 -27.93 -7.88 -10.65
C GLY A 73 -27.97 -8.64 -11.98
N ASN A 74 -29.07 -8.50 -12.72
CA ASN A 74 -29.20 -9.03 -14.09
C ASN A 74 -28.60 -8.11 -15.18
N GLY A 75 -27.99 -6.98 -14.80
CA GLY A 75 -27.42 -5.99 -15.71
C GLY A 75 -28.41 -4.96 -16.29
N SER A 76 -29.72 -5.12 -16.08
CA SER A 76 -30.73 -4.25 -16.72
C SER A 76 -30.65 -2.80 -16.25
N ALA A 77 -30.20 -2.57 -15.01
CA ALA A 77 -30.01 -1.23 -14.44
C ALA A 77 -28.97 -0.38 -15.18
N ILE A 78 -28.04 -1.03 -15.89
CA ILE A 78 -27.02 -0.40 -16.74
C ILE A 78 -27.25 -0.72 -18.24
N GLY A 79 -28.43 -1.24 -18.59
CA GLY A 79 -28.84 -1.48 -19.97
C GLY A 79 -28.17 -2.67 -20.66
N TYR A 80 -27.72 -3.68 -19.90
CA TYR A 80 -27.18 -4.93 -20.42
C TYR A 80 -27.97 -6.16 -19.93
N ASN A 81 -27.70 -7.31 -20.52
CA ASN A 81 -28.05 -8.62 -19.97
C ASN A 81 -26.77 -9.28 -19.44
N LEU A 82 -26.61 -9.38 -18.12
CA LEU A 82 -25.37 -9.87 -17.52
C LEU A 82 -25.07 -11.31 -17.96
N THR A 83 -26.08 -12.17 -18.08
CA THR A 83 -25.91 -13.57 -18.51
C THR A 83 -25.26 -13.68 -19.89
N GLU A 84 -25.49 -12.71 -20.78
CA GLU A 84 -24.84 -12.68 -22.09
C GLU A 84 -23.37 -12.22 -22.00
N LEU A 85 -23.01 -11.39 -21.01
CA LEU A 85 -21.66 -10.87 -20.80
C LEU A 85 -20.77 -11.76 -19.91
N GLU A 86 -21.36 -12.63 -19.10
CA GLU A 86 -20.68 -13.53 -18.15
C GLU A 86 -19.46 -14.28 -18.73
N PRO A 87 -19.49 -14.81 -19.97
CA PRO A 87 -18.31 -15.49 -20.55
C PRO A 87 -17.06 -14.62 -20.68
N HIS A 88 -17.21 -13.30 -20.61
CA HIS A 88 -16.20 -12.31 -20.98
C HIS A 88 -16.02 -11.21 -19.91
N LEU A 89 -16.36 -11.50 -18.66
CA LEU A 89 -16.24 -10.55 -17.55
C LEU A 89 -14.83 -9.95 -17.45
N PRO A 90 -14.69 -8.64 -17.19
CA PRO A 90 -13.40 -7.97 -17.15
C PRO A 90 -12.55 -8.37 -15.94
N LYS A 91 -11.24 -8.50 -16.15
CA LYS A 91 -10.25 -8.56 -15.05
C LYS A 91 -9.88 -7.15 -14.61
N ILE A 92 -9.99 -6.90 -13.31
CA ILE A 92 -9.77 -5.58 -12.71
C ILE A 92 -8.57 -5.60 -11.77
N GLY A 93 -7.68 -4.61 -11.89
CA GLY A 93 -6.61 -4.36 -10.91
C GLY A 93 -6.77 -3.01 -10.23
N ILE A 94 -6.41 -2.93 -8.95
CA ILE A 94 -6.43 -1.68 -8.17
C ILE A 94 -5.01 -1.38 -7.70
N GLY A 95 -4.51 -0.16 -7.94
CA GLY A 95 -3.20 0.31 -7.49
C GLY A 95 -3.31 1.41 -6.44
N LEU A 96 -2.64 1.22 -5.31
CA LEU A 96 -2.64 2.11 -4.14
C LEU A 96 -1.32 2.86 -4.04
N SER A 97 -1.38 4.19 -4.06
CA SER A 97 -0.18 5.01 -4.11
C SER A 97 0.66 5.03 -2.82
N GLY A 98 1.85 5.62 -2.92
CA GLY A 98 2.68 6.01 -1.78
C GLY A 98 2.30 7.35 -1.16
N GLY A 99 2.90 7.65 -0.01
CA GLY A 99 2.61 8.86 0.79
C GLY A 99 2.41 8.64 2.29
N GLY A 100 3.04 7.62 2.87
CA GLY A 100 2.97 7.33 4.31
C GLY A 100 1.54 7.11 4.83
N TYR A 101 1.25 7.60 6.05
CA TYR A 101 -0.08 7.47 6.66
C TYR A 101 -1.20 8.13 5.86
N ARG A 102 -0.92 9.18 5.08
CA ARG A 102 -1.91 9.81 4.20
C ARG A 102 -2.38 8.81 3.16
N ALA A 103 -1.44 8.16 2.48
CA ALA A 103 -1.77 7.19 1.43
C ALA A 103 -2.43 5.93 1.98
N ALA A 104 -1.97 5.42 3.14
CA ALA A 104 -2.61 4.30 3.81
C ALA A 104 -4.08 4.61 4.16
N GLN A 105 -4.37 5.77 4.76
CA GLN A 105 -5.74 6.16 5.11
C GLN A 105 -6.59 6.49 3.88
N TYR A 106 -6.03 7.16 2.87
CA TYR A 106 -6.77 7.48 1.64
C TYR A 106 -7.15 6.22 0.89
N GLY A 107 -6.18 5.31 0.69
CA GLY A 107 -6.44 3.99 0.13
C GLY A 107 -7.49 3.22 0.92
N ALA A 108 -7.45 3.26 2.26
CA ALA A 108 -8.43 2.57 3.11
C ALA A 108 -9.84 3.14 2.91
N GLY A 109 -10.01 4.46 2.91
CA GLY A 109 -11.30 5.10 2.66
C GLY A 109 -11.83 4.86 1.24
N VAL A 110 -10.95 4.83 0.23
CA VAL A 110 -11.32 4.47 -1.15
C VAL A 110 -11.78 3.01 -1.22
N LEU A 111 -11.01 2.08 -0.67
CA LEU A 111 -11.40 0.66 -0.64
C LEU A 111 -12.73 0.48 0.12
N GLN A 112 -12.97 1.22 1.19
CA GLN A 112 -14.24 1.21 1.92
C GLN A 112 -15.42 1.67 1.04
N ALA A 113 -15.20 2.64 0.14
CA ALA A 113 -16.20 3.09 -0.84
C ALA A 113 -16.44 2.08 -1.97
N LEU A 114 -15.52 1.15 -2.19
CA LEU A 114 -15.61 0.12 -3.22
C LEU A 114 -16.03 -1.26 -2.65
N ASP A 115 -16.19 -1.37 -1.34
CA ASP A 115 -16.42 -2.62 -0.62
C ASP A 115 -17.92 -2.95 -0.50
N ALA A 116 -18.34 -4.11 -1.01
CA ALA A 116 -19.69 -4.63 -0.88
C ALA A 116 -20.09 -4.99 0.56
N ARG A 117 -19.14 -5.06 1.50
CA ARG A 117 -19.40 -5.25 2.93
C ARG A 117 -19.82 -3.94 3.61
N ASN A 118 -19.77 -2.80 2.91
CA ASN A 118 -20.24 -1.51 3.38
C ASN A 118 -21.61 -1.18 2.77
N SER A 119 -22.64 -1.08 3.62
CA SER A 119 -24.02 -0.84 3.17
C SER A 119 -24.21 0.50 2.48
N THR A 120 -23.51 1.56 2.90
CA THR A 120 -23.55 2.87 2.25
C THR A 120 -22.96 2.81 0.85
N ALA A 121 -21.82 2.13 0.67
CA ALA A 121 -21.21 1.93 -0.65
C ALA A 121 -22.12 1.12 -1.59
N VAL A 122 -22.77 0.07 -1.08
CA VAL A 122 -23.76 -0.72 -1.84
C VAL A 122 -24.95 0.14 -2.27
N GLN A 123 -25.48 1.00 -1.39
CA GLN A 123 -26.59 1.90 -1.71
C GLN A 123 -26.22 2.93 -2.79
N ILE A 124 -24.99 3.44 -2.78
CA ILE A 124 -24.48 4.36 -3.82
C ILE A 124 -24.26 3.60 -5.14
N GLY A 125 -23.97 2.31 -5.09
CA GLY A 125 -23.68 1.46 -6.24
C GLY A 125 -22.18 1.30 -6.55
N THR A 126 -21.29 1.84 -5.72
CA THR A 126 -19.84 1.65 -5.84
C THR A 126 -19.33 0.41 -5.11
N GLY A 127 -20.06 -0.03 -4.06
CA GLY A 127 -19.76 -1.23 -3.29
C GLY A 127 -19.93 -2.50 -4.13
N GLY A 128 -18.82 -3.17 -4.43
CA GLY A 128 -18.75 -4.33 -5.32
C GLY A 128 -17.50 -4.34 -6.19
N MET A 129 -16.95 -3.16 -6.52
CA MET A 129 -15.71 -3.04 -7.28
C MET A 129 -14.53 -3.77 -6.62
N LEU A 130 -14.38 -3.70 -5.29
CA LEU A 130 -13.32 -4.42 -4.58
C LEU A 130 -13.50 -5.95 -4.70
N GLN A 131 -14.75 -6.43 -4.64
CA GLN A 131 -15.06 -7.86 -4.72
C GLN A 131 -14.81 -8.45 -6.11
N VAL A 132 -14.94 -7.66 -7.17
CA VAL A 132 -14.63 -8.09 -8.55
C VAL A 132 -13.15 -7.87 -8.94
N ALA A 133 -12.36 -7.21 -8.09
CA ALA A 133 -10.94 -7.02 -8.32
C ALA A 133 -10.16 -8.34 -8.28
N SER A 134 -9.33 -8.53 -9.30
CA SER A 134 -8.41 -9.67 -9.46
C SER A 134 -7.07 -9.41 -8.78
N TYR A 135 -6.59 -8.16 -8.81
CA TYR A 135 -5.29 -7.77 -8.25
C TYR A 135 -5.39 -6.50 -7.40
N LEU A 136 -4.55 -6.42 -6.36
CA LEU A 136 -4.34 -5.23 -5.55
C LEU A 136 -2.83 -4.96 -5.46
N SER A 137 -2.36 -3.86 -6.04
CA SER A 137 -0.98 -3.40 -5.93
C SER A 137 -0.85 -2.24 -4.95
N GLY A 138 0.26 -2.20 -4.22
CA GLY A 138 0.59 -1.11 -3.30
C GLY A 138 2.08 -0.79 -3.27
N LEU A 139 2.43 0.45 -3.03
CA LEU A 139 3.80 0.86 -2.74
C LEU A 139 3.85 1.86 -1.59
N SER A 140 4.97 1.95 -0.88
CA SER A 140 5.15 2.88 0.27
C SER A 140 3.96 2.80 1.24
N GLY A 141 3.28 3.92 1.55
CA GLY A 141 2.06 3.93 2.38
C GLY A 141 0.93 3.00 1.90
N GLY A 142 0.77 2.80 0.59
CA GLY A 142 -0.16 1.82 0.02
C GLY A 142 0.26 0.37 0.27
N SER A 143 1.55 0.10 0.43
CA SER A 143 2.03 -1.22 0.86
C SER A 143 1.69 -1.50 2.33
N TRP A 144 1.62 -0.48 3.18
CA TRP A 144 1.22 -0.62 4.59
C TRP A 144 -0.23 -1.06 4.71
N LEU A 145 -1.10 -0.43 3.93
CA LEU A 145 -2.50 -0.85 3.79
C LEU A 145 -2.61 -2.27 3.23
N THR A 146 -1.87 -2.56 2.16
CA THR A 146 -1.87 -3.90 1.54
C THR A 146 -1.46 -4.95 2.56
N GLY A 147 -0.31 -4.82 3.22
CA GLY A 147 0.14 -5.77 4.24
C GLY A 147 -0.85 -5.87 5.42
N SER A 148 -1.39 -4.75 5.90
CA SER A 148 -2.38 -4.77 6.97
C SER A 148 -3.64 -5.56 6.62
N LEU A 149 -4.15 -5.43 5.39
CA LEU A 149 -5.32 -6.19 4.94
C LEU A 149 -5.07 -7.71 4.96
N TYR A 150 -3.94 -8.19 4.42
CA TYR A 150 -3.69 -9.64 4.41
C TYR A 150 -3.32 -10.17 5.79
N PHE A 151 -2.39 -9.53 6.51
CA PHE A 151 -1.93 -10.05 7.81
C PHE A 151 -2.90 -9.82 8.97
N ASN A 152 -4.05 -9.18 8.72
CA ASN A 152 -5.22 -9.22 9.59
C ASN A 152 -6.36 -10.11 9.06
N ASP A 153 -6.08 -11.00 8.09
CA ASP A 153 -7.05 -11.93 7.48
C ASP A 153 -8.25 -11.25 6.80
N TRP A 154 -7.97 -10.20 6.03
CA TRP A 154 -8.90 -9.46 5.17
C TRP A 154 -10.15 -8.89 5.87
N PRO A 155 -9.98 -8.12 6.96
CA PRO A 155 -11.10 -7.53 7.71
C PRO A 155 -11.86 -6.48 6.88
N THR A 156 -12.96 -5.96 7.44
CA THR A 156 -13.53 -4.70 6.92
C THR A 156 -12.60 -3.53 7.27
N ILE A 157 -12.65 -2.45 6.50
CA ILE A 157 -11.81 -1.27 6.78
C ILE A 157 -12.04 -0.70 8.19
N PRO A 158 -13.28 -0.54 8.70
CA PRO A 158 -13.51 -0.12 10.08
C PRO A 158 -12.86 -1.03 11.11
N ASP A 159 -12.98 -2.35 10.97
CA ASP A 159 -12.39 -3.31 11.92
C ASP A 159 -10.86 -3.26 11.88
N MET A 160 -10.28 -3.10 10.70
CA MET A 160 -8.84 -2.98 10.52
C MET A 160 -8.27 -1.71 11.17
N VAL A 161 -8.95 -0.57 10.98
CA VAL A 161 -8.43 0.74 11.40
C VAL A 161 -8.76 1.02 12.86
N PHE A 162 -10.00 0.77 13.30
CA PHE A 162 -10.46 1.10 14.65
C PHE A 162 -10.41 -0.07 15.63
N GLY A 163 -10.25 -1.29 15.12
CA GLY A 163 -10.41 -2.51 15.91
C GLY A 163 -11.87 -2.84 16.17
N ASN A 164 -12.11 -4.09 16.58
CA ASN A 164 -13.45 -4.57 16.94
C ASN A 164 -13.53 -5.15 18.36
N GLY A 165 -12.41 -5.13 19.10
CA GLY A 165 -12.33 -5.63 20.47
C GLY A 165 -12.37 -7.16 20.62
N VAL A 166 -12.35 -7.91 19.51
CA VAL A 166 -12.38 -9.37 19.50
C VAL A 166 -11.10 -9.94 18.91
N ASN A 167 -10.88 -9.74 17.62
CA ASN A 167 -9.76 -10.31 16.87
C ASN A 167 -8.93 -9.26 16.12
N HIS A 168 -9.35 -7.99 16.13
CA HIS A 168 -8.61 -6.87 15.56
C HIS A 168 -8.43 -5.76 16.59
N SER A 169 -7.16 -5.40 16.85
CA SER A 169 -6.78 -4.32 17.76
C SER A 169 -6.89 -2.92 17.15
N GLY A 170 -6.95 -2.84 15.83
CA GLY A 170 -6.96 -1.58 15.09
C GLY A 170 -5.55 -1.04 14.82
N TRP A 171 -5.47 -0.08 13.91
CA TRP A 171 -4.24 0.69 13.70
C TRP A 171 -3.97 1.62 14.89
N ILE A 172 -2.68 1.83 15.20
CA ILE A 172 -2.26 2.69 16.31
C ILE A 172 -1.69 4.00 15.77
N LEU A 173 -2.50 4.75 15.02
CA LEU A 173 -2.03 5.98 14.37
C LEU A 173 -1.89 7.18 15.33
N ASP A 174 -2.49 7.11 16.51
CA ASP A 174 -2.46 8.18 17.52
C ASP A 174 -1.14 8.26 18.29
N LEU A 175 -0.32 7.22 18.24
CA LEU A 175 1.07 7.26 18.70
C LEU A 175 1.99 7.68 17.54
N ALA A 176 2.99 8.52 17.83
CA ALA A 176 4.00 8.87 16.85
C ALA A 176 4.80 7.64 16.43
N LEU A 177 5.03 7.47 15.12
CA LEU A 177 5.71 6.29 14.57
C LEU A 177 7.12 6.06 15.16
N ALA A 178 7.91 7.12 15.31
CA ALA A 178 9.30 7.03 15.79
C ALA A 178 9.48 7.42 17.26
N THR A 179 8.56 8.19 17.85
CA THR A 179 8.64 8.62 19.27
C THR A 179 7.32 8.38 20.03
N PRO A 180 6.81 7.14 20.08
CA PRO A 180 5.49 6.84 20.64
C PRO A 180 5.35 7.16 22.14
N GLY A 181 6.46 7.23 22.88
CA GLY A 181 6.52 7.66 24.27
C GLY A 181 6.65 9.18 24.48
N GLY A 182 6.48 9.99 23.43
CA GLY A 182 6.63 11.45 23.43
C GLY A 182 8.02 11.93 22.99
N ASP A 183 8.21 13.25 22.92
CA ASP A 183 9.42 13.88 22.34
C ASP A 183 10.75 13.56 23.06
N ASP A 184 10.69 13.15 24.33
CA ASP A 184 11.87 12.70 25.06
C ASP A 184 12.26 11.29 24.61
N ILE A 185 13.20 11.21 23.67
CA ILE A 185 13.71 9.95 23.14
C ILE A 185 14.35 9.05 24.22
N PHE A 186 14.73 9.59 25.39
CA PHE A 186 15.32 8.84 26.50
C PHE A 186 14.31 8.43 27.57
N SER A 187 13.01 8.73 27.38
CA SER A 187 11.95 8.24 28.26
C SER A 187 11.96 6.71 28.33
N SER A 188 11.53 6.15 29.47
CA SER A 188 11.47 4.69 29.64
C SER A 188 10.65 4.02 28.55
N SER A 189 9.51 4.59 28.17
CA SER A 189 8.65 4.08 27.10
C SER A 189 9.36 4.05 25.74
N ASN A 190 10.02 5.15 25.34
CA ASN A 190 10.78 5.17 24.08
C ASN A 190 11.97 4.21 24.12
N GLN A 191 12.67 4.09 25.24
CA GLN A 191 13.78 3.15 25.37
C GLN A 191 13.33 1.69 25.32
N HIS A 192 12.16 1.36 25.89
CA HIS A 192 11.55 0.03 25.74
C HIS A 192 11.18 -0.26 24.28
N PHE A 193 10.52 0.68 23.61
CA PHE A 193 10.18 0.58 22.19
C PHE A 193 11.44 0.38 21.34
N PHE A 194 12.42 1.28 21.43
CA PHE A 194 13.68 1.16 20.69
C PHE A 194 14.45 -0.13 21.01
N GLY A 195 14.42 -0.58 22.26
CA GLY A 195 14.99 -1.86 22.67
C GLY A 195 14.33 -3.05 21.95
N SER A 196 12.99 -3.05 21.86
CA SER A 196 12.22 -4.06 21.12
C SER A 196 12.58 -4.10 19.62
N LEU A 197 12.60 -2.93 18.99
CA LEU A 197 12.96 -2.80 17.58
C LEU A 197 14.39 -3.30 17.34
N LEU A 198 15.35 -2.80 18.11
CA LEU A 198 16.75 -3.20 17.98
C LEU A 198 16.90 -4.70 18.21
N TRP A 199 16.30 -5.30 19.24
CA TRP A 199 16.43 -6.74 19.48
C TRP A 199 15.97 -7.58 18.28
N SER A 200 14.91 -7.16 17.59
CA SER A 200 14.47 -7.77 16.33
C SER A 200 15.57 -7.72 15.26
N VAL A 201 16.15 -6.54 15.05
CA VAL A 201 17.16 -6.29 14.01
C VAL A 201 18.50 -6.94 14.34
N GLU A 202 18.92 -6.94 15.60
CA GLU A 202 20.12 -7.62 16.08
C GLU A 202 19.99 -9.14 15.90
N ALA A 203 18.81 -9.71 16.15
CA ALA A 203 18.55 -11.13 15.89
C ALA A 203 18.73 -11.48 14.40
N LYS A 204 18.26 -10.62 13.48
CA LYS A 204 18.51 -10.76 12.03
C LYS A 204 20.00 -10.60 11.69
N ALA A 205 20.67 -9.59 12.23
CA ALA A 205 22.09 -9.35 11.98
C ALA A 205 22.99 -10.52 12.45
N ASN A 206 22.63 -11.16 13.57
CA ASN A 206 23.29 -12.38 14.07
C ASN A 206 23.17 -13.59 13.14
N LYS A 207 22.29 -13.53 12.12
CA LYS A 207 22.21 -14.52 11.04
C LYS A 207 23.12 -14.17 9.84
N SER A 208 24.04 -13.22 10.00
CA SER A 208 24.95 -12.72 8.95
C SER A 208 24.23 -12.08 7.76
N ILE A 209 23.06 -11.48 8.02
CA ILE A 209 22.33 -10.66 7.04
C ILE A 209 22.61 -9.19 7.33
N TYR A 210 22.96 -8.43 6.29
CA TYR A 210 23.16 -6.98 6.44
C TYR A 210 21.84 -6.27 6.76
N THR A 211 21.90 -5.36 7.72
CA THR A 211 20.78 -4.53 8.16
C THR A 211 21.08 -3.06 7.88
N SER A 212 20.06 -2.21 7.94
CA SER A 212 20.16 -0.76 7.74
C SER A 212 19.12 -0.01 8.55
N LEU A 213 18.95 1.31 8.31
CA LEU A 213 17.84 2.09 8.87
C LEU A 213 16.46 1.57 8.43
N THR A 214 16.39 0.78 7.34
CA THR A 214 15.13 0.18 6.86
C THR A 214 14.58 -0.87 7.82
N ASP A 215 15.44 -1.64 8.50
CA ASP A 215 15.00 -2.70 9.41
C ASP A 215 14.24 -2.16 10.64
N PRO A 216 14.76 -1.19 11.42
CA PRO A 216 13.98 -0.60 12.51
C PRO A 216 12.75 0.15 12.01
N TRP A 217 12.82 0.81 10.85
CA TRP A 217 11.67 1.43 10.19
C TRP A 217 10.55 0.44 9.88
N ALA A 218 10.89 -0.71 9.29
CA ALA A 218 9.98 -1.81 9.03
C ALA A 218 9.31 -2.33 10.31
N ARG A 219 10.07 -2.41 11.42
CA ARG A 219 9.52 -2.78 12.72
C ARG A 219 8.57 -1.71 13.26
N MET A 220 8.89 -0.42 13.16
CA MET A 220 7.95 0.66 13.52
C MET A 220 6.64 0.53 12.74
N ILE A 221 6.69 0.33 11.42
CA ILE A 221 5.49 0.11 10.60
C ILE A 221 4.70 -1.11 11.11
N SER A 222 5.38 -2.21 11.45
CA SER A 222 4.74 -3.43 11.96
C SER A 222 3.92 -3.17 13.22
N PHE A 223 4.44 -2.37 14.17
CA PHE A 223 3.74 -2.01 15.40
C PHE A 223 2.41 -1.30 15.15
N HIS A 224 2.32 -0.52 14.06
CA HIS A 224 1.16 0.32 13.78
C HIS A 224 0.13 -0.33 12.85
N PHE A 225 0.53 -1.28 12.00
CA PHE A 225 -0.32 -1.83 10.94
C PHE A 225 -0.54 -3.36 10.99
N LEU A 226 0.34 -4.12 11.64
CA LEU A 226 0.23 -5.57 11.70
C LEU A 226 -0.43 -6.03 13.01
N ASN A 227 -1.01 -7.23 12.97
CA ASN A 227 -1.60 -7.83 14.16
C ASN A 227 -0.53 -8.16 15.22
N GLY A 228 -0.96 -8.31 16.47
CA GLY A 228 -0.10 -8.62 17.63
C GLY A 228 0.21 -7.41 18.51
N THR A 229 -0.03 -6.18 18.02
CA THR A 229 0.16 -4.97 18.83
C THR A 229 -1.18 -4.41 19.31
N THR A 230 -1.25 -4.09 20.61
CA THR A 230 -2.34 -3.38 21.27
C THR A 230 -1.77 -2.20 22.05
N ARG A 231 -2.64 -1.29 22.53
CA ARG A 231 -2.18 -0.19 23.41
C ARG A 231 -1.56 -0.71 24.71
N ASP A 232 -2.07 -1.82 25.25
CA ASP A 232 -1.62 -2.39 26.51
C ASP A 232 -0.23 -3.03 26.40
N ASN A 233 0.11 -3.58 25.23
CA ASN A 233 1.38 -4.27 25.01
C ASN A 233 2.42 -3.43 24.24
N PHE A 234 2.08 -2.23 23.76
CA PHE A 234 2.92 -1.42 22.86
C PHE A 234 4.35 -1.17 23.38
N PHE A 235 4.51 -0.95 24.68
CA PHE A 235 5.82 -0.69 25.31
C PHE A 235 6.39 -1.91 26.04
N THR A 236 5.96 -3.12 25.64
CA THR A 236 6.39 -4.39 26.22
C THR A 236 6.89 -5.33 25.12
N ASN A 237 7.53 -6.43 25.48
CA ASN A 237 7.88 -7.51 24.54
C ASN A 237 7.00 -8.75 24.76
N ASN A 238 5.77 -8.55 25.23
CA ASN A 238 4.83 -9.65 25.50
C ASN A 238 4.16 -10.19 24.23
N SER A 239 4.49 -9.62 23.06
CA SER A 239 4.08 -10.09 21.75
C SER A 239 5.22 -9.91 20.75
N ALA A 240 5.10 -10.51 19.56
CA ALA A 240 6.04 -10.31 18.47
C ALA A 240 5.87 -8.97 17.73
N HIS A 241 4.76 -8.25 17.93
CA HIS A 241 4.47 -7.01 17.20
C HIS A 241 4.64 -7.15 15.67
N GLY A 242 4.09 -8.21 15.10
CA GLY A 242 4.19 -8.55 13.67
C GLY A 242 5.50 -9.20 13.21
N ALA A 243 6.47 -9.44 14.10
CA ALA A 243 7.63 -10.29 13.77
C ALA A 243 7.19 -11.75 13.58
N GLY A 244 7.83 -12.47 12.65
CA GLY A 244 7.50 -13.86 12.30
C GLY A 244 6.39 -13.99 11.25
N GLN A 245 5.66 -12.92 10.94
CA GLN A 245 4.70 -12.91 9.83
C GLN A 245 5.45 -12.84 8.50
N LEU A 246 5.29 -13.83 7.63
CA LEU A 246 6.03 -13.95 6.38
C LEU A 246 5.14 -13.64 5.17
N TRP A 247 5.63 -12.84 4.23
CA TRP A 247 4.93 -12.51 2.98
C TRP A 247 4.56 -13.76 2.17
N SER A 248 5.45 -14.74 2.12
CA SER A 248 5.20 -16.04 1.50
C SER A 248 4.18 -16.92 2.22
N ASN A 249 3.74 -16.54 3.43
CA ASN A 249 2.66 -17.23 4.14
C ASN A 249 1.27 -16.68 3.83
N ILE A 250 1.14 -15.63 3.02
CA ILE A 250 -0.18 -15.13 2.57
C ILE A 250 -1.08 -16.25 1.99
N PRO A 251 -0.58 -17.24 1.21
CA PRO A 251 -1.39 -18.33 0.71
C PRO A 251 -1.98 -19.25 1.78
N ASN A 252 -1.44 -19.20 3.01
CA ASN A 252 -1.93 -19.97 4.16
C ASN A 252 -3.01 -19.23 4.95
N LEU A 253 -3.28 -17.97 4.63
CA LEU A 253 -4.31 -17.18 5.30
C LEU A 253 -5.71 -17.63 4.87
N PRO A 254 -6.67 -17.74 5.81
CA PRO A 254 -8.04 -18.15 5.50
C PRO A 254 -8.69 -17.35 4.36
N ALA A 255 -8.58 -16.02 4.39
CA ALA A 255 -9.15 -15.16 3.35
C ALA A 255 -8.55 -15.41 1.96
N PHE A 256 -7.26 -15.76 1.88
CA PHE A 256 -6.61 -16.12 0.61
C PHE A 256 -7.08 -17.50 0.15
N GLN A 257 -7.09 -18.51 1.02
CA GLN A 257 -7.56 -19.86 0.67
C GLN A 257 -9.02 -19.88 0.20
N GLN A 258 -9.84 -18.99 0.74
CA GLN A 258 -11.24 -18.80 0.35
C GLN A 258 -11.40 -17.95 -0.93
N HIS A 259 -10.30 -17.49 -1.52
CA HIS A 259 -10.28 -16.60 -2.69
C HIS A 259 -11.10 -15.33 -2.45
N ALA A 260 -11.16 -14.82 -1.22
CA ALA A 260 -11.96 -13.65 -0.85
C ALA A 260 -11.27 -12.34 -1.23
N ALA A 261 -9.93 -12.31 -1.18
CA ALA A 261 -9.12 -11.15 -1.49
C ALA A 261 -8.62 -11.16 -2.96
N PRO A 262 -8.35 -10.00 -3.58
CA PRO A 262 -7.52 -9.92 -4.79
C PRO A 262 -6.12 -10.54 -4.56
N PHE A 263 -5.34 -10.75 -5.62
CA PHE A 263 -3.96 -11.17 -5.47
C PHE A 263 -3.06 -9.97 -5.13
N PRO A 264 -2.25 -10.00 -4.05
CA PRO A 264 -1.44 -8.86 -3.62
C PRO A 264 -0.14 -8.71 -4.40
N LEU A 265 0.20 -7.45 -4.68
CA LEU A 265 1.43 -7.03 -5.33
C LEU A 265 2.03 -5.86 -4.54
N VAL A 266 3.31 -5.91 -4.20
CA VAL A 266 4.04 -4.76 -3.64
C VAL A 266 5.17 -4.37 -4.56
N VAL A 267 5.40 -3.07 -4.75
CA VAL A 267 6.46 -2.55 -5.63
C VAL A 267 7.59 -1.94 -4.82
N ALA A 268 8.83 -2.19 -5.22
CA ALA A 268 10.02 -1.54 -4.71
C ALA A 268 10.93 -1.14 -5.88
N ASN A 269 11.66 -0.04 -5.74
CA ASN A 269 12.67 0.36 -6.72
C ASN A 269 14.04 -0.10 -6.24
N SER A 270 15.04 -0.03 -7.13
CA SER A 270 16.43 -0.21 -6.72
C SER A 270 17.29 0.96 -7.13
N ARG A 271 18.15 1.39 -6.21
CA ARG A 271 19.30 2.23 -6.54
C ARG A 271 20.37 1.28 -7.09
N PRO A 272 20.84 1.45 -8.34
CA PRO A 272 21.92 0.63 -8.88
C PRO A 272 23.13 0.63 -7.95
N VAL A 273 23.71 -0.54 -7.72
CA VAL A 273 24.78 -0.73 -6.74
C VAL A 273 26.00 0.13 -7.09
N GLY A 274 26.52 0.84 -6.08
CA GLY A 274 27.66 1.76 -6.25
C GLY A 274 27.27 3.17 -6.72
N SER A 275 25.98 3.41 -6.97
CA SER A 275 25.44 4.74 -7.21
C SER A 275 25.40 5.57 -5.92
N ASN A 276 25.61 6.88 -6.04
CA ASN A 276 25.46 7.85 -4.95
C ASN A 276 24.20 8.73 -5.14
N LEU A 277 23.23 8.26 -5.92
CA LEU A 277 21.98 9.00 -6.17
C LEU A 277 21.18 9.17 -4.87
N THR A 278 20.86 10.44 -4.57
CA THR A 278 20.05 10.87 -3.42
C THR A 278 18.77 11.60 -3.86
N THR A 279 18.38 11.46 -5.13
CA THR A 279 17.21 12.10 -5.72
C THR A 279 16.26 11.06 -6.31
N ALA A 280 15.16 11.52 -6.89
CA ALA A 280 14.33 10.68 -7.74
C ALA A 280 15.20 9.98 -8.80
N LEU A 281 14.91 8.70 -9.04
CA LEU A 281 15.55 7.87 -10.04
C LEU A 281 15.07 8.24 -11.43
N ALA A 282 15.96 8.03 -12.40
CA ALA A 282 15.59 7.95 -13.81
C ALA A 282 14.67 6.73 -14.05
N PRO A 283 14.01 6.61 -15.22
CA PRO A 283 13.07 5.50 -15.47
C PRO A 283 13.75 4.13 -15.70
N GLU A 284 15.05 4.10 -16.02
CA GLU A 284 15.79 2.90 -16.42
C GLU A 284 16.06 1.86 -15.31
N PRO A 285 16.41 2.25 -14.06
CA PRO A 285 16.67 1.28 -13.01
C PRO A 285 15.53 0.28 -12.80
N ILE A 286 15.88 -0.95 -12.44
CA ILE A 286 14.91 -2.03 -12.28
C ILE A 286 13.86 -1.69 -11.22
N VAL A 287 12.59 -1.89 -11.62
CA VAL A 287 11.45 -1.89 -10.71
C VAL A 287 11.13 -3.34 -10.34
N TYR A 288 11.10 -3.62 -9.04
CA TYR A 288 10.85 -4.95 -8.49
C TYR A 288 9.41 -5.09 -8.01
N GLU A 289 8.88 -6.28 -8.20
CA GLU A 289 7.59 -6.74 -7.70
C GLU A 289 7.81 -7.80 -6.62
N ILE A 290 7.07 -7.67 -5.52
CA ILE A 290 7.04 -8.54 -4.35
C ILE A 290 5.63 -9.14 -4.29
N THR A 291 5.51 -10.43 -4.59
CA THR A 291 4.27 -11.19 -4.48
C THR A 291 4.42 -12.28 -3.41
N PRO A 292 3.33 -12.91 -2.93
CA PRO A 292 3.46 -14.04 -2.00
C PRO A 292 4.25 -15.23 -2.55
N LEU A 293 4.43 -15.30 -3.87
CA LEU A 293 4.98 -16.45 -4.56
C LEU A 293 6.40 -16.18 -5.05
N GLU A 294 6.63 -14.97 -5.54
CA GLU A 294 7.86 -14.59 -6.20
C GLU A 294 8.26 -13.12 -5.95
N PHE A 295 9.56 -12.87 -5.99
CA PHE A 295 10.21 -11.56 -6.03
C PHE A 295 10.97 -11.42 -7.34
N GLY A 296 10.87 -10.30 -8.04
CA GLY A 296 11.67 -10.07 -9.23
C GLY A 296 11.16 -8.93 -10.09
N SER A 297 11.41 -8.98 -11.40
CA SER A 297 11.00 -7.89 -12.28
C SER A 297 10.50 -8.37 -13.64
N TRP A 298 9.52 -7.62 -14.16
CA TRP A 298 8.99 -7.74 -15.51
C TRP A 298 9.75 -6.87 -16.52
N ASP A 299 10.71 -6.06 -16.06
CA ASP A 299 11.52 -5.21 -16.91
C ASP A 299 12.36 -6.06 -17.88
N PRO A 300 12.52 -5.64 -19.15
CA PRO A 300 13.30 -6.39 -20.14
C PRO A 300 14.73 -6.73 -19.73
N ASN A 301 15.38 -5.80 -19.03
CA ASN A 301 16.76 -5.92 -18.60
C ASN A 301 16.99 -7.06 -17.61
N LEU A 302 15.99 -7.41 -16.78
CA LEU A 302 16.06 -8.52 -15.82
C LEU A 302 15.16 -9.70 -16.21
N SER A 303 13.85 -9.50 -16.38
CA SER A 303 12.83 -10.52 -16.69
C SER A 303 13.08 -11.88 -16.00
N ALA A 304 13.17 -11.81 -14.67
CA ALA A 304 13.45 -12.96 -13.83
C ALA A 304 12.68 -12.81 -12.51
N MET A 305 12.31 -13.95 -11.94
CA MET A 305 11.55 -14.03 -10.69
C MET A 305 12.13 -15.14 -9.82
N MET A 306 12.34 -14.84 -8.55
CA MET A 306 12.87 -15.70 -7.49
C MET A 306 11.73 -16.14 -6.58
N ASN A 307 11.72 -17.39 -6.15
CA ASN A 307 10.78 -17.89 -5.17
C ASN A 307 10.83 -17.08 -3.86
N MET A 308 9.69 -16.54 -3.42
CA MET A 308 9.60 -15.63 -2.27
C MET A 308 10.02 -16.31 -0.96
N THR A 309 9.66 -17.57 -0.75
CA THR A 309 10.01 -18.33 0.47
C THR A 309 11.52 -18.39 0.69
N TYR A 310 12.31 -18.39 -0.39
CA TYR A 310 13.76 -18.52 -0.36
C TYR A 310 14.49 -17.22 -0.71
N VAL A 311 13.79 -16.07 -0.77
CA VAL A 311 14.32 -14.81 -1.34
C VAL A 311 15.55 -14.26 -0.62
N GLY A 312 15.77 -14.64 0.64
CA GLY A 312 17.00 -14.30 1.38
C GLY A 312 18.24 -15.07 0.91
N THR A 313 18.10 -16.02 -0.01
CA THR A 313 19.22 -16.85 -0.50
C THR A 313 19.96 -16.10 -1.59
N ASN A 314 21.26 -15.85 -1.39
CA ASN A 314 22.12 -15.36 -2.47
C ASN A 314 22.36 -16.49 -3.48
N LEU A 315 22.13 -16.23 -4.78
CA LEU A 315 22.33 -17.20 -5.86
C LEU A 315 23.34 -16.65 -6.85
N VAL A 316 24.23 -17.51 -7.35
CA VAL A 316 25.15 -17.17 -8.44
C VAL A 316 24.76 -17.99 -9.65
N ASN A 317 24.41 -17.32 -10.75
CA ASN A 317 23.92 -17.95 -11.98
C ASN A 317 22.77 -18.94 -11.69
N GLY A 318 21.82 -18.50 -10.85
CA GLY A 318 20.63 -19.27 -10.47
C GLY A 318 20.86 -20.45 -9.54
N LYS A 319 22.05 -20.59 -8.95
CA LYS A 319 22.38 -21.70 -8.03
C LYS A 319 22.80 -21.21 -6.65
N PRO A 320 22.37 -21.90 -5.57
CA PRO A 320 22.87 -21.62 -4.25
C PRO A 320 24.35 -22.04 -4.13
N PRO A 321 25.15 -21.41 -3.25
CA PRO A 321 26.55 -21.76 -3.04
C PRO A 321 26.78 -23.24 -2.68
N ASN A 322 25.84 -23.85 -1.96
CA ASN A 322 25.81 -25.28 -1.64
C ASN A 322 24.37 -25.71 -1.32
N GLY A 323 24.15 -27.02 -1.16
CA GLY A 323 22.82 -27.60 -0.93
C GLY A 323 22.18 -27.24 0.42
N THR A 324 22.89 -26.58 1.32
CA THR A 324 22.40 -26.11 2.63
C THR A 324 22.44 -24.60 2.76
N ALA A 325 22.61 -23.84 1.67
CA ALA A 325 22.77 -22.38 1.73
C ALA A 325 21.44 -21.62 1.73
N CYS A 326 20.29 -22.31 1.70
CA CYS A 326 19.00 -21.67 1.57
C CYS A 326 18.58 -20.96 2.86
N ILE A 327 17.88 -19.83 2.67
CA ILE A 327 17.43 -18.94 3.72
C ILE A 327 15.92 -18.74 3.57
N THR A 328 15.17 -18.95 4.64
CA THR A 328 13.72 -18.68 4.71
C THR A 328 13.41 -17.67 5.80
N GLY A 329 12.23 -17.05 5.72
CA GLY A 329 11.79 -16.05 6.71
C GLY A 329 12.48 -14.70 6.60
N PHE A 330 13.24 -14.46 5.51
CA PHE A 330 13.76 -13.12 5.18
C PHE A 330 12.63 -12.17 4.77
N ASP A 331 11.57 -12.72 4.20
CA ASP A 331 10.38 -12.08 3.67
C ASP A 331 9.39 -11.63 4.76
N GLN A 332 9.90 -11.14 5.90
CA GLN A 332 9.08 -10.60 6.98
C GLN A 332 8.12 -9.55 6.42
N ALA A 333 6.82 -9.66 6.72
CA ALA A 333 5.76 -8.79 6.22
C ALA A 333 6.10 -7.31 6.46
N GLY A 334 6.54 -6.99 7.68
CA GLY A 334 7.06 -5.68 8.05
C GLY A 334 8.21 -5.20 7.17
N PHE A 335 9.15 -6.08 6.84
CA PHE A 335 10.31 -5.75 6.00
C PHE A 335 9.95 -5.57 4.52
N MET A 336 8.96 -6.29 4.00
CA MET A 336 8.45 -6.05 2.63
C MET A 336 7.81 -4.66 2.53
N MET A 337 6.93 -4.33 3.49
CA MET A 337 6.31 -3.00 3.59
C MET A 337 7.35 -1.89 3.82
N GLY A 338 8.33 -2.14 4.68
CA GLY A 338 9.39 -1.18 4.99
C GLY A 338 10.36 -0.97 3.82
N THR A 339 10.67 -2.02 3.05
CA THR A 339 11.47 -1.94 1.81
C THR A 339 10.77 -1.05 0.79
N SER A 340 9.48 -1.31 0.54
CA SER A 340 8.64 -0.50 -0.35
C SER A 340 8.45 0.95 0.12
N ALA A 341 8.81 1.25 1.38
CA ALA A 341 8.74 2.57 1.99
C ALA A 341 10.11 3.11 2.46
N SER A 342 11.22 2.62 1.89
CA SER A 342 12.57 3.01 2.30
C SER A 342 13.04 4.23 1.51
N LEU A 343 12.60 5.41 1.95
CA LEU A 343 12.91 6.70 1.29
C LEU A 343 14.24 7.33 1.77
N PHE A 344 14.96 6.65 2.67
CA PHE A 344 16.08 7.25 3.41
C PHE A 344 17.20 7.77 2.49
N ASN A 345 17.44 7.14 1.34
CA ASN A 345 18.40 7.62 0.36
C ASN A 345 18.13 9.05 -0.14
N GLN A 346 16.88 9.51 -0.10
CA GLN A 346 16.50 10.85 -0.56
C GLN A 346 16.42 11.89 0.56
N ILE A 347 16.30 11.46 1.82
CA ILE A 347 15.97 12.34 2.95
C ILE A 347 17.02 12.33 4.07
N LEU A 348 17.90 11.34 4.12
CA LEU A 348 18.98 11.26 5.09
C LEU A 348 20.13 12.16 4.67
N ASP A 349 20.39 13.20 5.46
CA ASP A 349 21.55 14.07 5.34
C ASP A 349 22.56 13.69 6.43
N THR A 350 23.50 12.82 6.06
CA THR A 350 24.55 12.33 6.96
C THR A 350 25.53 13.44 7.37
N ALA A 351 25.75 14.43 6.52
CA ALA A 351 26.66 15.55 6.81
C ALA A 351 26.10 16.47 7.91
N ARG A 352 24.77 16.66 7.94
CA ARG A 352 24.09 17.49 8.94
C ARG A 352 23.44 16.68 10.06
N ASN A 353 23.57 15.36 10.03
CA ASN A 353 22.90 14.42 10.94
C ASN A 353 21.40 14.76 11.08
N LYS A 354 20.71 14.84 9.93
CA LYS A 354 19.30 15.25 9.84
C LYS A 354 18.54 14.33 8.88
N ILE A 355 17.26 14.08 9.17
CA ILE A 355 16.33 13.46 8.23
C ILE A 355 15.31 14.52 7.82
N SER A 356 15.28 14.85 6.52
CA SER A 356 14.40 15.89 5.98
C SER A 356 12.93 15.51 6.11
N GLY A 357 12.08 16.49 6.39
CA GLY A 357 10.63 16.32 6.53
C GLY A 357 10.13 15.83 7.90
N PHE A 358 10.98 15.17 8.68
CA PHE A 358 10.63 14.71 10.03
C PHE A 358 10.65 15.83 11.08
N SER A 359 9.91 15.62 12.17
CA SER A 359 10.04 16.43 13.38
C SER A 359 11.46 16.29 13.98
N SER A 360 11.86 17.24 14.84
CA SER A 360 13.18 17.20 15.48
C SER A 360 13.36 15.96 16.36
N SER A 361 12.32 15.53 17.07
CA SER A 361 12.32 14.35 17.94
C SER A 361 12.37 13.06 17.13
N ASP A 362 11.51 12.90 16.12
CA ASP A 362 11.47 11.70 15.28
C ASP A 362 12.77 11.51 14.47
N GLY A 363 13.29 12.60 13.89
CA GLY A 363 14.56 12.56 13.18
C GLY A 363 15.72 12.12 14.08
N LYS A 364 15.77 12.64 15.32
CA LYS A 364 16.77 12.21 16.31
C LYS A 364 16.60 10.75 16.73
N ALA A 365 15.36 10.28 16.89
CA ALA A 365 15.09 8.89 17.24
C ALA A 365 15.62 7.92 16.17
N LEU A 366 15.31 8.18 14.90
CA LEU A 366 15.79 7.38 13.77
C LEU A 366 17.33 7.38 13.67
N LEU A 367 17.96 8.54 13.82
CA LEU A 367 19.43 8.66 13.81
C LEU A 367 20.07 7.96 15.02
N GLN A 368 19.44 8.03 16.19
CA GLN A 368 19.90 7.32 17.38
C GLN A 368 19.82 5.80 17.18
N MET A 369 18.75 5.31 16.55
CA MET A 369 18.62 3.89 16.21
C MET A 369 19.68 3.44 15.21
N LEU A 370 19.92 4.22 14.16
CA LEU A 370 21.01 3.96 13.22
C LEU A 370 22.36 3.92 13.94
N SER A 371 22.65 4.90 14.79
CA SER A 371 23.90 4.94 15.56
C SER A 371 24.08 3.72 16.45
N ARG A 372 23.02 3.29 17.16
CA ARG A 372 23.05 2.09 18.01
C ARG A 372 23.25 0.81 17.19
N LEU A 373 22.59 0.71 16.03
CA LEU A 373 22.78 -0.41 15.12
C LEU A 373 24.25 -0.52 14.66
N LEU A 374 24.83 0.60 14.22
CA LEU A 374 26.19 0.68 13.71
C LEU A 374 27.29 0.45 14.76
N GLN A 375 26.97 0.61 16.05
CA GLN A 375 27.87 0.25 17.15
C GLN A 375 28.02 -1.27 17.28
N SER A 376 26.96 -2.02 16.99
CA SER A 376 26.90 -3.46 17.22
C SER A 376 27.13 -4.28 15.95
N PHE A 377 26.76 -3.76 14.77
CA PHE A 377 26.74 -4.52 13.53
C PHE A 377 27.27 -3.70 12.34
N ARG A 378 27.81 -4.43 11.36
CA ARG A 378 28.18 -3.86 10.07
C ARG A 378 26.97 -3.83 9.15
N THR A 379 26.72 -2.66 8.59
CA THR A 379 25.83 -2.40 7.46
C THR A 379 26.54 -2.63 6.12
N ARG A 380 25.78 -2.65 5.02
CA ARG A 380 26.33 -2.50 3.66
C ARG A 380 26.08 -1.09 3.15
N ALA A 381 24.81 -0.68 3.14
CA ALA A 381 24.37 0.69 2.91
C ALA A 381 23.29 1.03 3.96
N ASP A 382 23.43 2.20 4.58
CA ASP A 382 22.64 2.62 5.75
C ASP A 382 21.23 3.09 5.40
N ASP A 383 21.04 3.53 4.17
CA ASP A 383 19.91 4.33 3.70
C ASP A 383 18.98 3.58 2.73
N VAL A 384 19.18 2.27 2.58
CA VAL A 384 18.43 1.39 1.66
C VAL A 384 18.09 0.07 2.33
N ALA A 385 17.14 -0.68 1.79
CA ALA A 385 16.91 -2.06 2.18
C ALA A 385 17.99 -2.96 1.52
N ASN A 386 18.84 -3.59 2.34
CA ASN A 386 19.86 -4.50 1.83
C ASN A 386 19.25 -5.89 1.58
N TRP A 387 19.23 -6.31 0.32
CA TRP A 387 18.70 -7.61 -0.09
C TRP A 387 19.81 -8.48 -0.69
N PRO A 388 19.95 -9.76 -0.30
CA PRO A 388 20.77 -10.70 -1.07
C PRO A 388 20.29 -10.72 -2.53
N ASN A 389 21.20 -10.74 -3.50
CA ASN A 389 20.81 -10.70 -4.91
C ASN A 389 20.60 -12.13 -5.45
N PRO A 390 19.34 -12.60 -5.67
CA PRO A 390 19.12 -13.91 -6.28
C PRO A 390 19.43 -13.92 -7.79
N PHE A 391 19.71 -12.75 -8.38
CA PHE A 391 19.94 -12.55 -9.82
C PHE A 391 21.41 -12.28 -10.16
N GLN A 392 22.35 -12.56 -9.24
CA GLN A 392 23.77 -12.40 -9.56
C GLN A 392 24.15 -13.33 -10.73
N SER A 393 24.87 -12.77 -11.71
CA SER A 393 25.25 -13.39 -12.98
C SER A 393 24.08 -13.75 -13.91
N ILE A 394 22.87 -13.24 -13.65
CA ILE A 394 21.73 -13.35 -14.57
C ILE A 394 21.72 -12.13 -15.48
N LYS A 395 21.67 -12.37 -16.80
CA LYS A 395 21.68 -11.33 -17.84
C LYS A 395 22.79 -10.28 -17.65
N PRO A 396 24.07 -10.68 -17.61
CA PRO A 396 25.19 -9.78 -17.33
C PRO A 396 25.33 -8.61 -18.31
N ASP A 397 24.77 -8.74 -19.52
CA ASP A 397 24.85 -7.70 -20.55
C ASP A 397 23.78 -6.60 -20.40
N THR A 398 22.68 -6.86 -19.68
CA THR A 398 21.53 -5.95 -19.61
C THR A 398 21.08 -5.58 -18.20
N PHE A 399 21.30 -6.45 -17.21
CA PHE A 399 20.90 -6.19 -15.83
C PHE A 399 22.01 -5.47 -15.08
N GLU A 400 21.75 -4.24 -14.62
CA GLU A 400 22.77 -3.36 -14.03
C GLU A 400 23.48 -3.95 -12.80
N ASP A 401 22.78 -4.76 -12.00
CA ASP A 401 23.31 -5.33 -10.74
C ASP A 401 23.75 -6.79 -10.88
N SER A 402 23.90 -7.31 -12.11
CA SER A 402 24.29 -8.71 -12.35
C SER A 402 25.64 -9.08 -11.70
N ASN A 403 26.55 -8.11 -11.50
CA ASN A 403 27.85 -8.35 -10.87
C ASN A 403 27.85 -8.19 -9.35
N SER A 404 26.73 -7.78 -8.74
CA SER A 404 26.61 -7.59 -7.30
C SER A 404 25.97 -8.80 -6.62
N GLY A 405 26.47 -9.19 -5.44
CA GLY A 405 25.82 -10.19 -4.58
C GLY A 405 24.68 -9.64 -3.73
N TRP A 406 24.39 -8.34 -3.81
CA TRP A 406 23.37 -7.65 -3.03
C TRP A 406 22.67 -6.58 -3.87
N LEU A 407 21.38 -6.37 -3.62
CA LEU A 407 20.57 -5.30 -4.18
C LEU A 407 20.36 -4.20 -3.12
N GLU A 408 20.30 -2.95 -3.58
CA GLU A 408 19.95 -1.78 -2.78
C GLU A 408 18.53 -1.36 -3.13
N LEU A 409 17.55 -1.92 -2.42
CA LEU A 409 16.13 -1.61 -2.67
C LEU A 409 15.70 -0.38 -1.88
N ILE A 410 14.85 0.44 -2.50
CA ILE A 410 14.34 1.71 -1.96
C ILE A 410 12.83 1.81 -2.18
N ASP A 411 12.23 2.89 -1.68
CA ASP A 411 10.80 3.17 -1.81
C ASP A 411 10.33 3.01 -3.27
N GLY A 412 9.22 2.29 -3.46
CA GLY A 412 8.63 2.00 -4.78
C GLY A 412 8.17 3.23 -5.55
N SER A 413 8.08 4.41 -4.91
CA SER A 413 7.76 5.67 -5.59
C SER A 413 9.00 6.43 -6.06
N SER A 414 10.21 5.88 -5.88
CA SER A 414 11.45 6.64 -6.06
C SER A 414 11.75 7.06 -7.51
N ASN A 415 11.02 6.53 -8.49
CA ASN A 415 11.09 6.93 -9.90
C ASN A 415 9.87 7.75 -10.36
N LEU A 416 9.13 8.34 -9.40
CA LEU A 416 7.92 9.15 -9.62
C LEU A 416 6.68 8.36 -10.07
N GLU A 417 6.75 7.03 -10.23
CA GLU A 417 5.58 6.16 -10.43
C GLU A 417 4.87 5.89 -9.09
N ASN A 418 4.40 6.94 -8.41
CA ASN A 418 3.87 6.83 -7.04
C ASN A 418 2.59 5.97 -6.91
N VAL A 419 1.83 5.77 -7.98
CA VAL A 419 0.79 4.73 -8.10
C VAL A 419 1.44 3.52 -8.80
N PRO A 420 1.39 2.31 -8.23
CA PRO A 420 2.04 1.11 -8.78
C PRO A 420 1.28 0.56 -10.02
N LEU A 421 1.30 1.33 -11.12
CA LEU A 421 0.60 0.99 -12.36
C LEU A 421 1.37 -0.03 -13.20
N GLY A 422 2.71 0.07 -13.28
CA GLY A 422 3.53 -0.82 -14.12
C GLY A 422 3.19 -2.30 -13.93
N THR A 423 3.18 -2.77 -12.68
CA THR A 423 2.79 -4.14 -12.33
C THR A 423 1.38 -4.54 -12.84
N LEU A 424 0.41 -3.63 -12.87
CA LEU A 424 -0.95 -3.91 -13.37
C LEU A 424 -1.02 -3.93 -14.91
N PHE A 425 -0.10 -3.26 -15.60
CA PHE A 425 -0.03 -3.24 -17.07
C PHE A 425 0.73 -4.44 -17.68
N VAL A 426 1.28 -5.36 -16.88
CA VAL A 426 1.97 -6.56 -17.39
C VAL A 426 1.05 -7.38 -18.31
N LYS A 427 1.50 -7.70 -19.54
CA LYS A 427 0.69 -8.40 -20.56
C LYS A 427 0.18 -9.75 -20.06
N ALA A 428 1.00 -10.49 -19.31
CA ALA A 428 0.65 -11.81 -18.78
C ALA A 428 -0.56 -11.79 -17.83
N ARG A 429 -0.87 -10.64 -17.18
CA ARG A 429 -2.06 -10.50 -16.34
C ARG A 429 -3.34 -10.27 -17.14
N GLY A 430 -3.21 -9.62 -18.31
CA GLY A 430 -4.31 -9.37 -19.22
C GLY A 430 -5.48 -8.63 -18.56
N LEU A 431 -5.17 -7.55 -17.82
CA LEU A 431 -6.19 -6.72 -17.19
C LEU A 431 -6.94 -5.91 -18.24
N ASP A 432 -8.26 -5.82 -18.06
CA ASP A 432 -9.17 -5.07 -18.91
C ASP A 432 -9.43 -3.66 -18.34
N VAL A 433 -9.45 -3.56 -17.02
CA VAL A 433 -9.69 -2.30 -16.27
C VAL A 433 -8.63 -2.17 -15.17
N ILE A 434 -8.07 -0.98 -15.05
CA ILE A 434 -7.11 -0.64 -14.00
C ILE A 434 -7.65 0.58 -13.24
N VAL A 435 -7.66 0.50 -11.91
CA VAL A 435 -8.06 1.59 -11.02
C VAL A 435 -6.81 2.12 -10.32
N GLY A 436 -6.47 3.39 -10.54
CA GLY A 436 -5.37 4.07 -9.85
C GLY A 436 -5.90 4.94 -8.73
N VAL A 437 -5.50 4.65 -7.50
CA VAL A 437 -5.86 5.42 -6.30
C VAL A 437 -4.67 6.29 -5.92
N ASP A 438 -4.77 7.59 -6.19
CA ASP A 438 -3.64 8.52 -6.10
C ASP A 438 -3.77 9.46 -4.90
N ALA A 439 -2.99 9.18 -3.85
CA ALA A 439 -2.86 10.01 -2.65
C ALA A 439 -1.58 10.86 -2.63
N SER A 440 -1.00 11.16 -3.79
CA SER A 440 0.20 11.98 -3.90
C SER A 440 -0.01 13.39 -3.35
N ALA A 441 1.08 14.02 -2.93
CA ALA A 441 1.09 15.39 -2.41
C ALA A 441 2.00 16.26 -3.27
N ASP A 442 1.68 16.34 -4.57
CA ASP A 442 2.56 16.89 -5.59
C ASP A 442 2.42 18.41 -5.76
N ASP A 443 1.22 18.96 -5.54
CA ASP A 443 1.01 20.41 -5.55
C ASP A 443 1.73 21.05 -4.36
N PRO A 444 2.72 21.94 -4.58
CA PRO A 444 3.46 22.59 -3.51
C PRO A 444 2.59 23.54 -2.66
N THR A 445 1.41 23.92 -3.15
CA THR A 445 0.52 24.87 -2.47
C THR A 445 -0.41 24.17 -1.48
N ASN A 446 -1.13 23.15 -1.95
CA ASN A 446 -2.18 22.49 -1.16
C ASN A 446 -2.03 20.97 -1.08
N ALA A 447 -0.91 20.39 -1.51
CA ALA A 447 -0.59 18.96 -1.36
C ALA A 447 -1.62 18.00 -1.98
N TRP A 448 -2.17 18.37 -3.15
CA TRP A 448 -3.02 17.50 -3.97
C TRP A 448 -2.20 16.78 -5.05
N PRO A 449 -2.66 15.61 -5.56
CA PRO A 449 -2.10 15.00 -6.75
C PRO A 449 -2.16 15.94 -7.96
N ASN A 450 -1.13 15.94 -8.80
CA ASN A 450 -1.08 16.76 -10.01
C ASN A 450 -0.92 15.93 -11.30
N GLY A 451 -1.03 14.60 -11.22
CA GLY A 451 -0.88 13.69 -12.36
C GLY A 451 0.56 13.25 -12.66
N THR A 452 1.55 13.64 -11.84
CA THR A 452 2.95 13.20 -12.03
C THR A 452 3.05 11.68 -12.15
N SER A 453 2.42 10.92 -11.25
CA SER A 453 2.51 9.46 -11.28
C SER A 453 2.01 8.79 -12.57
N PRO A 454 0.78 9.05 -13.06
CA PRO A 454 0.33 8.45 -14.32
C PRO A 454 1.15 8.91 -15.53
N ILE A 455 1.67 10.16 -15.54
CA ILE A 455 2.55 10.65 -16.61
C ILE A 455 3.85 9.83 -16.65
N PHE A 456 4.54 9.68 -15.52
CA PHE A 456 5.78 8.91 -15.46
C PHE A 456 5.56 7.42 -15.76
N SER A 457 4.44 6.86 -15.32
CA SER A 457 4.06 5.48 -15.66
C SER A 457 3.86 5.29 -17.16
N GLN A 458 3.13 6.22 -17.81
CA GLN A 458 2.94 6.19 -19.27
C GLN A 458 4.26 6.32 -20.02
N GLN A 459 5.12 7.25 -19.60
CA GLN A 459 6.44 7.45 -20.21
C GLN A 459 7.28 6.17 -20.12
N ARG A 460 7.35 5.54 -18.93
CA ARG A 460 8.12 4.31 -18.73
C ARG A 460 7.56 3.14 -19.55
N ILE A 461 6.23 2.96 -19.54
CA ILE A 461 5.58 1.90 -20.32
C ILE A 461 5.84 2.04 -21.82
N THR A 462 5.74 3.25 -22.34
CA THR A 462 5.91 3.51 -23.79
C THR A 462 7.36 3.36 -24.25
N SER A 463 8.31 3.84 -23.45
CA SER A 463 9.74 3.92 -23.81
C SER A 463 10.55 2.67 -23.47
N LEU A 464 10.27 2.02 -22.34
CA LEU A 464 11.08 0.91 -21.82
C LEU A 464 10.34 -0.43 -21.78
N LEU A 465 9.02 -0.41 -21.55
CA LEU A 465 8.28 -1.64 -21.21
C LEU A 465 7.31 -2.15 -22.29
N ASN A 466 7.28 -1.52 -23.47
CA ASN A 466 6.29 -1.83 -24.51
C ASN A 466 6.27 -3.30 -24.97
N THR A 467 7.39 -4.01 -24.81
CA THR A 467 7.50 -5.45 -25.08
C THR A 467 6.81 -6.30 -24.03
N SER A 468 6.88 -5.92 -22.74
CA SER A 468 6.36 -6.66 -21.58
C SER A 468 4.98 -6.18 -21.09
N HIS A 469 4.58 -4.95 -21.42
CA HIS A 469 3.39 -4.30 -20.87
C HIS A 469 2.38 -3.94 -21.95
N GLN A 470 1.10 -3.94 -21.58
CA GLN A 470 0.00 -3.44 -22.40
C GLN A 470 0.20 -1.96 -22.70
N GLY A 471 -0.43 -1.46 -23.77
CA GLY A 471 -0.43 -0.03 -24.06
C GLY A 471 -1.06 0.78 -22.91
N PHE A 472 -0.65 2.03 -22.76
CA PHE A 472 -1.22 2.96 -21.79
C PHE A 472 -2.19 3.91 -22.50
N PRO A 473 -3.39 4.17 -21.96
CA PRO A 473 -4.37 5.02 -22.63
C PRO A 473 -3.92 6.49 -22.70
N PRO A 474 -4.49 7.30 -23.62
CA PRO A 474 -4.27 8.74 -23.61
C PRO A 474 -4.70 9.38 -22.28
N ILE A 475 -3.82 10.22 -21.73
CA ILE A 475 -4.00 11.04 -20.53
C ILE A 475 -3.48 12.46 -20.84
N PRO A 476 -3.75 13.48 -19.99
CA PRO A 476 -3.10 14.77 -20.15
C PRO A 476 -1.58 14.62 -20.13
N SER A 477 -0.89 15.38 -20.97
CA SER A 477 0.53 15.19 -21.28
C SER A 477 1.48 15.82 -20.25
N SER A 478 0.96 16.67 -19.37
CA SER A 478 1.73 17.37 -18.34
C SER A 478 0.90 17.61 -17.08
N SER A 479 1.57 17.85 -15.95
CA SER A 479 0.90 18.22 -14.71
C SER A 479 0.07 19.50 -14.85
N ALA A 480 0.51 20.45 -15.68
CA ALA A 480 -0.25 21.66 -15.97
C ALA A 480 -1.58 21.35 -16.70
N GLU A 481 -1.60 20.37 -17.59
CA GLU A 481 -2.82 19.91 -18.25
C GLU A 481 -3.73 19.13 -17.28
N PHE A 482 -3.17 18.28 -16.41
CA PHE A 482 -3.95 17.63 -15.35
C PHE A 482 -4.69 18.65 -14.48
N LEU A 483 -3.99 19.72 -14.08
CA LEU A 483 -4.54 20.80 -13.27
C LEU A 483 -5.59 21.63 -14.03
N SER A 484 -5.28 22.07 -15.26
CA SER A 484 -6.18 22.92 -16.05
C SER A 484 -7.43 22.21 -16.56
N THR A 485 -7.38 20.88 -16.73
CA THR A 485 -8.54 20.06 -17.12
C THR A 485 -9.39 19.61 -15.93
N GLY A 486 -8.86 19.74 -14.71
CA GLY A 486 -9.52 19.38 -13.46
C GLY A 486 -9.65 17.88 -13.22
N VAL A 487 -9.00 17.03 -14.02
CA VAL A 487 -9.03 15.57 -13.85
C VAL A 487 -8.35 15.11 -12.55
N ASN A 488 -7.53 15.97 -11.94
CA ASN A 488 -6.95 15.71 -10.62
C ASN A 488 -7.90 16.02 -9.44
N GLN A 489 -9.11 16.52 -9.72
CA GLN A 489 -10.09 16.94 -8.70
C GLN A 489 -11.35 16.06 -8.68
N ARG A 490 -11.39 15.00 -9.48
CA ARG A 490 -12.56 14.14 -9.66
C ARG A 490 -12.18 12.76 -10.21
N PRO A 491 -13.04 11.73 -10.02
CA PRO A 491 -12.94 10.50 -10.78
C PRO A 491 -12.92 10.75 -12.28
N THR A 492 -11.99 10.12 -13.01
CA THR A 492 -11.85 10.28 -14.46
C THR A 492 -11.59 8.93 -15.12
N PHE A 493 -12.20 8.69 -16.29
CA PHE A 493 -11.96 7.50 -17.11
C PHE A 493 -11.07 7.85 -18.29
N PHE A 494 -9.99 7.08 -18.50
CA PHE A 494 -9.06 7.24 -19.61
C PHE A 494 -9.11 6.04 -20.55
N GLY A 495 -8.96 6.28 -21.85
CA GLY A 495 -8.99 5.24 -22.87
C GLY A 495 -10.38 4.69 -23.16
N CYS A 496 -11.43 5.49 -23.00
CA CYS A 496 -12.80 4.97 -22.99
C CYS A 496 -13.28 4.42 -24.34
N ASN A 497 -12.71 4.90 -25.44
CA ASN A 497 -13.07 4.52 -26.81
C ASN A 497 -11.83 3.96 -27.55
N PRO A 498 -11.44 2.68 -27.31
CA PRO A 498 -10.36 2.05 -28.05
C PRO A 498 -10.72 1.90 -29.53
N THR A 499 -9.71 1.91 -30.39
CA THR A 499 -9.86 1.84 -31.85
C THR A 499 -9.54 0.47 -32.43
N GLN A 500 -8.92 -0.42 -31.64
CA GLN A 500 -8.54 -1.77 -32.04
C GLN A 500 -9.43 -2.83 -31.37
N THR A 501 -9.45 -4.03 -31.94
CA THR A 501 -10.09 -5.22 -31.37
C THR A 501 -9.12 -6.41 -31.52
N PRO A 502 -8.51 -6.92 -30.44
CA PRO A 502 -8.68 -6.51 -29.04
C PRO A 502 -8.24 -5.06 -28.77
N PRO A 503 -8.75 -4.41 -27.69
CA PRO A 503 -8.36 -3.05 -27.32
C PRO A 503 -6.86 -2.88 -27.15
N GLU A 504 -6.32 -1.75 -27.62
CA GLU A 504 -4.89 -1.43 -27.55
C GLU A 504 -4.39 -1.11 -26.12
N TYR A 505 -5.30 -0.89 -25.17
CA TYR A 505 -5.02 -0.62 -23.75
C TYR A 505 -6.24 -0.96 -22.86
N PRO A 506 -6.01 -1.24 -21.55
CA PRO A 506 -7.09 -1.31 -20.57
C PRO A 506 -7.80 0.04 -20.39
N LEU A 507 -9.03 0.03 -19.88
CA LEU A 507 -9.66 1.23 -19.36
C LEU A 507 -8.95 1.63 -18.06
N PHE A 508 -8.52 2.88 -17.93
CA PHE A 508 -7.90 3.37 -16.70
C PHE A 508 -8.84 4.31 -15.94
N ILE A 509 -9.27 3.90 -14.76
CA ILE A 509 -10.10 4.67 -13.84
C ILE A 509 -9.16 5.34 -12.83
N TYR A 510 -9.12 6.66 -12.82
CA TYR A 510 -8.27 7.44 -11.92
C TYR A 510 -9.09 8.04 -10.79
N LEU A 511 -8.73 7.71 -9.56
CA LEU A 511 -9.36 8.18 -8.31
C LEU A 511 -8.32 8.98 -7.50
N PRO A 512 -8.18 10.29 -7.75
CA PRO A 512 -7.26 11.13 -7.01
C PRO A 512 -7.83 11.55 -5.66
N ASN A 513 -6.96 11.68 -4.65
CA ASN A 513 -7.26 12.43 -3.45
C ASN A 513 -7.59 13.86 -3.86
N SER A 514 -8.84 14.25 -3.61
CA SER A 514 -9.42 15.45 -4.18
C SER A 514 -10.14 16.26 -3.12
N PRO A 515 -10.20 17.59 -3.26
CA PRO A 515 -11.09 18.45 -2.48
C PRO A 515 -12.53 17.91 -2.38
N PRO A 516 -13.22 17.96 -1.22
CA PRO A 516 -14.56 17.41 -1.07
C PRO A 516 -15.60 18.03 -2.02
N ALA A 517 -16.48 17.21 -2.60
CA ALA A 517 -17.54 17.65 -3.52
C ALA A 517 -18.62 18.51 -2.88
N THR A 518 -18.77 18.36 -1.57
CA THR A 518 -19.68 19.12 -0.73
C THR A 518 -19.20 20.53 -0.42
N GLY A 519 -17.93 20.87 -0.69
CA GLY A 519 -17.32 22.13 -0.26
C GLY A 519 -16.92 22.15 1.22
N ASP A 520 -16.88 20.98 1.86
CA ASP A 520 -16.37 20.81 3.22
C ASP A 520 -14.88 21.15 3.32
N ALA A 521 -14.43 21.42 4.54
CA ALA A 521 -13.02 21.70 4.83
C ALA A 521 -12.16 20.45 4.56
N PRO A 522 -11.15 20.52 3.67
CA PRO A 522 -10.29 19.38 3.35
C PRO A 522 -9.43 18.95 4.55
N VAL A 523 -9.45 17.65 4.86
CA VAL A 523 -8.56 17.09 5.89
C VAL A 523 -7.58 16.05 5.33
N THR A 524 -7.75 15.61 4.09
CA THR A 524 -6.98 14.48 3.52
C THR A 524 -5.65 14.87 2.88
N ASN A 525 -5.41 16.16 2.63
CA ASN A 525 -4.21 16.70 1.98
C ASN A 525 -3.08 17.02 2.97
N THR A 526 -2.75 16.06 3.84
CA THR A 526 -1.66 16.19 4.81
C THR A 526 -0.27 15.99 4.19
N GLY A 527 0.78 16.48 4.84
CA GLY A 527 2.15 16.19 4.42
C GLY A 527 2.54 14.72 4.64
N THR A 528 3.44 14.19 3.79
CA THR A 528 3.89 12.79 3.83
C THR A 528 4.51 12.37 5.18
N PHE A 529 5.19 13.31 5.86
CA PHE A 529 5.84 13.06 7.15
C PHE A 529 4.95 13.36 8.37
N LYS A 530 3.65 13.63 8.18
CA LYS A 530 2.70 13.58 9.29
C LYS A 530 2.42 12.10 9.61
N LEU A 531 3.07 11.60 10.65
CA LEU A 531 3.07 10.21 11.07
C LEU A 531 2.42 10.00 12.45
N SER A 532 1.43 10.85 12.76
CA SER A 532 0.49 10.67 13.86
C SER A 532 -0.85 11.36 13.56
N TYR A 533 -1.94 10.66 13.87
CA TYR A 533 -3.32 11.09 13.67
C TYR A 533 -4.14 10.67 14.87
N THR A 534 -4.86 11.61 15.48
CA THR A 534 -5.84 11.23 16.50
C THR A 534 -6.93 10.35 15.88
N GLN A 535 -7.68 9.66 16.74
CA GLN A 535 -8.85 8.90 16.31
C GLN A 535 -9.91 9.78 15.61
N LYS A 536 -10.07 11.03 16.08
CA LYS A 536 -10.95 12.02 15.44
C LYS A 536 -10.47 12.36 14.03
N PHE A 537 -9.19 12.64 13.87
CA PHE A 537 -8.61 12.94 12.56
C PHE A 537 -8.81 11.73 11.64
N THR A 538 -8.39 10.54 12.06
CA THR A 538 -8.53 9.30 11.27
C THR A 538 -9.97 9.07 10.81
N THR A 539 -10.95 9.27 11.69
CA THR A 539 -12.38 9.16 11.36
C THR A 539 -12.81 10.13 10.26
N LEU A 540 -12.44 11.41 10.38
CA LEU A 540 -12.79 12.42 9.38
C LEU A 540 -12.03 12.21 8.06
N PHE A 541 -10.78 11.75 8.14
CA PHE A 541 -9.96 11.40 6.98
C PHE A 541 -10.64 10.28 6.19
N LEU A 542 -10.95 9.16 6.83
CA LEU A 542 -11.61 8.02 6.16
C LEU A 542 -12.95 8.41 5.56
N SER A 543 -13.75 9.22 6.27
CA SER A 543 -15.03 9.71 5.75
C SER A 543 -14.86 10.56 4.49
N GLN A 544 -13.89 11.48 4.44
CA GLN A 544 -13.65 12.30 3.24
C GLN A 544 -13.04 11.48 2.09
N ALA A 545 -12.15 10.54 2.39
CA ALA A 545 -11.59 9.63 1.38
C ALA A 545 -12.70 8.74 0.77
N PHE A 546 -13.60 8.20 1.59
CA PHE A 546 -14.79 7.47 1.15
C PHE A 546 -15.65 8.33 0.21
N GLN A 547 -15.91 9.59 0.58
CA GLN A 547 -16.71 10.51 -0.23
C GLN A 547 -16.00 10.87 -1.55
N SER A 548 -14.69 11.12 -1.53
CA SER A 548 -13.90 11.40 -2.74
C SER A 548 -14.02 10.27 -3.77
N ALA A 549 -14.05 9.01 -3.31
CA ALA A 549 -14.16 7.84 -4.18
C ALA A 549 -15.59 7.45 -4.57
N SER A 550 -16.63 7.96 -3.90
CA SER A 550 -18.03 7.54 -4.12
C SER A 550 -18.96 8.65 -4.61
N SER A 551 -18.53 9.92 -4.54
CA SER A 551 -19.40 11.06 -4.83
C SER A 551 -19.53 11.41 -6.32
N GLY A 552 -18.58 11.01 -7.17
CA GLY A 552 -18.55 11.51 -8.55
C GLY A 552 -18.41 13.04 -8.61
N PHE A 553 -18.96 13.66 -9.65
CA PHE A 553 -18.98 15.12 -9.77
C PHE A 553 -20.10 15.57 -10.71
N ASN A 554 -20.65 16.76 -10.48
CA ASN A 554 -21.54 17.43 -11.41
C ASN A 554 -20.80 18.56 -12.12
N ILE A 555 -21.04 18.72 -13.43
CA ILE A 555 -20.49 19.83 -14.22
C ILE A 555 -21.17 21.13 -13.80
N ASN A 556 -20.37 22.15 -13.45
CA ASN A 556 -20.84 23.49 -13.07
C ASN A 556 -21.84 23.51 -11.87
N ALA A 557 -21.80 22.49 -11.02
CA ALA A 557 -22.61 22.40 -9.82
C ALA A 557 -21.85 21.80 -8.63
N THR A 558 -22.28 22.11 -7.42
CA THR A 558 -21.73 21.56 -6.18
C THR A 558 -22.42 20.25 -5.79
N GLY A 559 -21.76 19.45 -4.97
CA GLY A 559 -22.32 18.21 -4.43
C GLY A 559 -22.04 16.96 -5.27
N PRO A 560 -22.41 15.78 -4.74
CA PRO A 560 -22.19 14.49 -5.38
C PRO A 560 -23.11 14.29 -6.60
N ASP A 561 -22.64 13.52 -7.57
CA ASP A 561 -23.45 12.96 -8.65
C ASP A 561 -24.13 11.66 -8.16
N PRO A 562 -25.46 11.62 -8.02
CA PRO A 562 -26.18 10.42 -7.60
C PRO A 562 -26.11 9.27 -8.61
N GLY A 563 -25.72 9.54 -9.87
CA GLY A 563 -25.54 8.55 -10.93
C GLY A 563 -24.18 7.86 -10.92
N PHE A 564 -23.21 8.35 -10.14
CA PHE A 564 -21.81 7.91 -10.24
C PHE A 564 -21.62 6.41 -10.03
N GLY A 565 -22.34 5.78 -9.09
CA GLY A 565 -22.24 4.33 -8.88
C GLY A 565 -22.58 3.52 -10.13
N LYS A 566 -23.60 3.94 -10.90
CA LYS A 566 -23.93 3.30 -12.19
C LYS A 566 -22.85 3.57 -13.24
N CYS A 567 -22.26 4.76 -13.25
CA CYS A 567 -21.15 5.08 -14.16
C CYS A 567 -19.91 4.26 -13.86
N LEU A 568 -19.63 3.99 -12.59
CA LEU A 568 -18.56 3.09 -12.19
C LEU A 568 -18.83 1.64 -12.62
N GLN A 569 -20.07 1.15 -12.46
CA GLN A 569 -20.50 -0.16 -12.97
C GLN A 569 -20.35 -0.27 -14.48
N CYS A 570 -20.77 0.76 -15.23
CA CYS A 570 -20.60 0.86 -16.67
C CYS A 570 -19.13 0.81 -17.08
N ALA A 571 -18.26 1.58 -16.43
CA ALA A 571 -16.83 1.57 -16.67
C ALA A 571 -16.21 0.20 -16.40
N ALA A 572 -16.60 -0.45 -15.31
CA ALA A 572 -16.08 -1.75 -14.91
C ALA A 572 -16.44 -2.84 -15.92
N ILE A 573 -17.64 -2.83 -16.50
CA ILE A 573 -18.13 -3.87 -17.42
C ILE A 573 -17.85 -3.56 -18.91
N ASP A 574 -17.53 -2.32 -19.28
CA ASP A 574 -17.48 -1.86 -20.69
C ASP A 574 -16.60 -2.74 -21.57
N ARG A 575 -15.46 -3.23 -21.05
CA ARG A 575 -14.55 -4.08 -21.82
C ARG A 575 -15.09 -5.47 -22.15
N ALA A 576 -16.08 -5.97 -21.42
CA ALA A 576 -16.74 -7.25 -21.74
C ALA A 576 -17.35 -7.22 -23.14
N ARG A 577 -18.02 -6.11 -23.51
CA ARG A 577 -18.70 -5.98 -24.81
C ARG A 577 -17.73 -6.10 -25.99
N LEU A 578 -16.48 -5.66 -25.82
CA LEU A 578 -15.47 -5.65 -26.87
C LEU A 578 -14.86 -7.03 -27.15
N LYS A 579 -15.17 -8.04 -26.31
CA LYS A 579 -14.72 -9.42 -26.50
C LYS A 579 -15.66 -10.23 -27.40
N PHE A 580 -16.82 -9.69 -27.77
CA PHE A 580 -17.79 -10.32 -28.68
C PHE A 580 -17.59 -9.89 -30.13
N THR A 581 -17.99 -10.76 -31.07
CA THR A 581 -17.98 -10.48 -32.52
C THR A 581 -19.38 -10.75 -33.13
N PRO A 582 -20.12 -9.73 -33.58
CA PRO A 582 -19.81 -8.30 -33.46
C PRO A 582 -19.93 -7.81 -32.00
N SER A 583 -19.19 -6.76 -31.64
CA SER A 583 -19.28 -6.19 -30.29
C SER A 583 -20.62 -5.48 -30.08
N PRO A 584 -21.37 -5.76 -29.00
CA PRO A 584 -22.56 -5.00 -28.67
C PRO A 584 -22.26 -3.50 -28.50
N PRO A 585 -23.20 -2.63 -28.93
CA PRO A 585 -23.07 -1.20 -28.67
C PRO A 585 -23.10 -0.93 -27.16
N ARG A 586 -22.45 0.16 -26.75
CA ARG A 586 -22.58 0.66 -25.37
C ARG A 586 -24.05 1.06 -25.13
N SER A 587 -24.60 0.69 -23.98
CA SER A 587 -25.98 1.05 -23.64
C SER A 587 -26.14 2.59 -23.52
N PRO A 588 -27.36 3.14 -23.61
CA PRO A 588 -27.57 4.60 -23.49
C PRO A 588 -27.05 5.16 -22.16
N ILE A 589 -27.39 4.52 -21.03
CA ILE A 589 -26.94 4.97 -19.70
C ILE A 589 -25.42 4.91 -19.54
N CYS A 590 -24.76 3.88 -20.08
CA CYS A 590 -23.32 3.82 -20.05
C CYS A 590 -22.67 4.83 -21.02
N SER A 591 -23.37 5.20 -22.09
CA SER A 591 -22.90 6.25 -23.01
C SER A 591 -22.93 7.61 -22.32
N ASP A 592 -24.03 7.96 -21.64
CA ASP A 592 -24.14 9.18 -20.83
C ASP A 592 -23.03 9.27 -19.77
N CYS A 593 -22.76 8.16 -19.09
CA CYS A 593 -21.65 8.07 -18.13
C CYS A 593 -20.28 8.31 -18.77
N PHE A 594 -20.04 7.79 -19.98
CA PHE A 594 -18.78 7.99 -20.67
C PHE A 594 -18.66 9.42 -21.21
N ASP A 595 -19.76 10.06 -21.61
CA ASP A 595 -19.77 11.45 -22.02
C ASP A 595 -19.37 12.40 -20.86
N GLN A 596 -19.76 12.06 -19.63
CA GLN A 596 -19.43 12.87 -18.45
C GLN A 596 -18.04 12.56 -17.87
N TYR A 597 -17.65 11.30 -17.76
CA TYR A 597 -16.45 10.90 -17.02
C TYR A 597 -15.22 10.62 -17.90
N CYS A 598 -15.41 10.48 -19.22
CA CYS A 598 -14.28 10.20 -20.09
C CYS A 598 -13.44 11.45 -20.34
N TYR A 599 -12.12 11.29 -20.24
CA TYR A 599 -11.19 12.27 -20.79
C TYR A 599 -11.14 12.16 -22.32
N ASP A 600 -11.59 13.21 -23.01
CA ASP A 600 -11.42 13.37 -24.46
C ASP A 600 -10.23 14.31 -24.76
N PRO A 601 -9.11 13.80 -25.32
CA PRO A 601 -7.97 14.65 -25.66
C PRO A 601 -8.27 15.66 -26.78
N LYS A 602 -9.33 15.45 -27.58
CA LYS A 602 -9.73 16.39 -28.64
C LYS A 602 -10.61 17.53 -28.11
N ASN A 603 -11.36 17.25 -27.05
CA ASN A 603 -12.24 18.21 -26.37
C ASN A 603 -11.97 18.13 -24.86
N PRO A 604 -10.78 18.55 -24.40
CA PRO A 604 -10.39 18.36 -23.01
C PRO A 604 -11.37 19.10 -22.07
N PRO A 605 -11.76 18.46 -20.95
CA PRO A 605 -12.62 19.10 -19.97
C PRO A 605 -11.90 20.27 -19.27
N SER A 606 -12.63 21.11 -18.53
CA SER A 606 -12.05 22.25 -17.83
C SER A 606 -12.07 22.07 -16.31
N ALA A 607 -11.04 22.57 -15.63
CA ALA A 607 -11.06 22.74 -14.18
C ALA A 607 -12.13 23.74 -13.73
N GLY A 608 -12.51 24.67 -14.60
CA GLY A 608 -13.58 25.64 -14.34
C GLY A 608 -14.95 24.98 -14.17
N ASP A 609 -15.15 23.77 -14.68
CA ASP A 609 -16.38 23.01 -14.52
C ASP A 609 -16.54 22.43 -13.10
N ILE A 610 -15.48 22.42 -12.30
CA ILE A 610 -15.46 21.91 -10.92
C ILE A 610 -15.55 23.09 -9.94
N VAL A 611 -16.75 23.32 -9.43
CA VAL A 611 -17.07 24.51 -8.63
C VAL A 611 -17.26 24.19 -7.14
N GLY A 612 -17.14 25.22 -6.29
CA GLY A 612 -17.47 25.16 -4.86
C GLY A 612 -16.52 24.32 -3.98
N ARG A 613 -15.32 23.99 -4.46
CA ARG A 613 -14.30 23.26 -3.70
C ARG A 613 -13.48 24.20 -2.81
N LYS A 614 -13.09 23.72 -1.63
CA LYS A 614 -12.04 24.33 -0.79
C LYS A 614 -10.76 23.53 -0.96
N TYR A 615 -9.61 24.20 -1.01
CA TYR A 615 -8.33 23.53 -1.32
C TYR A 615 -7.37 23.50 -0.12
N GLY A 616 -7.41 24.51 0.75
CA GLY A 616 -6.51 24.60 1.89
C GLY A 616 -6.79 23.51 2.92
N HIS A 617 -5.71 22.87 3.39
CA HIS A 617 -5.79 21.88 4.46
C HIS A 617 -6.34 22.49 5.76
N VAL A 618 -7.22 21.75 6.43
CA VAL A 618 -7.74 22.08 7.76
C VAL A 618 -7.44 20.93 8.70
N ASP A 619 -6.64 21.20 9.73
CA ASP A 619 -6.36 20.23 10.78
C ASP A 619 -7.58 20.12 11.72
N PRO A 620 -8.23 18.94 11.81
CA PRO A 620 -9.39 18.74 12.66
C PRO A 620 -9.05 18.63 14.15
N ASP A 621 -7.77 18.49 14.51
CA ASP A 621 -7.34 18.40 15.90
C ASP A 621 -7.35 19.78 16.60
N PRO A 622 -7.70 19.83 17.90
CA PRO A 622 -7.69 21.09 18.64
C PRO A 622 -6.29 21.70 18.67
N GLN A 623 -6.16 22.87 18.03
CA GLN A 623 -4.89 23.59 17.98
C GLN A 623 -4.56 24.14 19.39
N GLY A 624 -3.45 23.70 19.98
CA GLY A 624 -2.93 24.20 21.25
C GLY A 624 -3.10 23.27 22.47
N LEU A 625 -3.83 22.14 22.37
CA LEU A 625 -3.96 21.17 23.46
C LEU A 625 -2.66 20.41 23.75
N SER A 626 -1.81 20.17 22.74
CA SER A 626 -0.46 19.63 22.93
C SER A 626 0.45 20.53 23.78
N ARG A 627 0.23 21.86 23.74
CA ARG A 627 0.90 22.81 24.65
C ARG A 627 0.38 22.67 26.09
N VAL A 628 -0.90 22.33 26.25
CA VAL A 628 -1.53 22.13 27.57
C VAL A 628 -1.16 20.77 28.16
N GLU A 629 -1.13 19.69 27.39
CA GLU A 629 -0.68 18.36 27.85
C GLU A 629 0.82 18.34 28.16
N GLY A 630 1.64 19.00 27.33
CA GLY A 630 3.06 19.22 27.63
C GLY A 630 3.28 20.09 28.86
N PHE A 631 2.43 21.09 29.09
CA PHE A 631 2.45 21.93 30.31
C PHE A 631 1.99 21.15 31.55
N LEU A 632 0.90 20.41 31.47
CA LEU A 632 0.35 19.60 32.57
C LEU A 632 1.28 18.44 32.91
N GLY A 633 1.87 17.77 31.91
CA GLY A 633 2.87 16.71 32.08
C GLY A 633 4.14 17.19 32.77
N LYS A 634 4.66 18.36 32.37
CA LYS A 634 5.84 19.00 33.02
C LYS A 634 5.53 19.60 34.39
N SER A 635 4.26 19.93 34.66
CA SER A 635 3.85 20.65 35.87
C SER A 635 3.11 19.79 36.89
N LYS A 636 3.02 18.45 36.72
CA LYS A 636 2.31 17.56 37.66
C LYS A 636 2.77 17.74 39.11
N VAL A 637 4.08 17.81 39.35
CA VAL A 637 4.65 17.98 40.70
C VAL A 637 4.37 19.38 41.28
N PRO A 638 4.67 20.50 40.59
CA PRO A 638 4.35 21.82 41.12
C PRO A 638 2.83 22.09 41.24
N LEU A 639 1.98 21.53 40.38
CA LEU A 639 0.51 21.63 40.52
C LEU A 639 0.00 20.88 41.76
N ILE A 640 0.49 19.67 42.02
CA ILE A 640 0.14 18.91 43.24
C ILE A 640 0.63 19.64 44.48
N ILE A 641 1.84 20.20 44.46
CA ILE A 641 2.37 21.02 45.57
C ILE A 641 1.55 22.29 45.77
N SER A 642 1.17 23.00 44.70
CA SER A 642 0.31 24.18 44.78
C SER A 642 -1.09 23.86 45.31
N PHE A 643 -1.69 22.72 44.93
CA PHE A 643 -2.97 22.27 45.48
C PHE A 643 -2.86 21.87 46.96
N LEU A 644 -1.77 21.21 47.38
CA LEU A 644 -1.52 20.88 48.78
C LEU A 644 -1.27 22.12 49.65
N VAL A 645 -0.51 23.10 49.16
CA VAL A 645 -0.28 24.37 49.84
C VAL A 645 -1.58 25.18 49.96
N LEU A 646 -2.39 25.22 48.89
CA LEU A 646 -3.69 25.89 48.91
C LEU A 646 -4.66 25.21 49.88
N ALA A 647 -4.70 23.87 49.91
CA ALA A 647 -5.52 23.11 50.86
C ALA A 647 -5.07 23.33 52.32
N LEU A 648 -3.76 23.42 52.57
CA LEU A 648 -3.20 23.73 53.90
C LEU A 648 -3.52 25.16 54.34
N LEU A 649 -3.48 26.14 53.43
CA LEU A 649 -3.85 27.53 53.72
C LEU A 649 -5.36 27.68 54.00
N ILE A 650 -6.20 26.95 53.27
CA ILE A 650 -7.66 26.92 53.53
C ILE A 650 -7.94 26.24 54.88
N ALA A 651 -7.28 25.11 55.19
CA ALA A 651 -7.42 24.44 56.48
C ALA A 651 -6.97 25.32 57.66
N ALA A 652 -5.86 26.05 57.50
CA ALA A 652 -5.37 27.00 58.51
C ALA A 652 -6.31 28.21 58.70
N GLY A 653 -6.96 28.67 57.62
CA GLY A 653 -7.96 29.74 57.67
C GLY A 653 -9.27 29.32 58.36
N VAL A 654 -9.67 28.05 58.24
CA VAL A 654 -10.87 27.51 58.91
C VAL A 654 -10.63 27.27 60.42
N THR A 655 -9.38 27.15 60.88
CA THR A 655 -9.05 27.12 62.31
C THR A 655 -8.95 28.49 62.98
N PHE A 656 -9.05 29.59 62.21
CA PHE A 656 -8.97 30.98 62.70
C PHE A 656 -10.29 31.76 62.60
N LEU A 657 -11.38 31.06 62.26
CA LEU A 657 -12.77 31.50 62.37
C LEU A 657 -13.50 30.54 63.32
#